data_AF-A0A4Q0AGD3-F1
#
_entry.id   AF-A0A4Q0AGD3-F1
#
_cell.length_a   1.000
_cell.length_b   1.000
_cell.length_c   1.000
_cell.angle_alpha   90.00
_cell.angle_beta   90.00
_cell.angle_gamma   90.00
#
_symmetry.space_group_name_H-M   'P 1'
#
loop_
_entity.id
_entity.type
_entity.pdbx_description
1 polymer ?
#
loop_
_entity_poly.entity_id
_entity_poly.type
_entity_poly.pdbx_seq_one_letter_code
_entity_poly.pdbx_strand_id
1 'polypeptide(L)'
;MQTPGSSFLHERNPNLHTSQEVENVVGYLRNGGEAIPNEPADKISSYLGFLASREYVNDGILTGDQSSIDRQIEAHVIKAEDVPEGYFELQRRIAREQGHGDIEITSEMRRLMTEAVQADQRAGLGKWVEYLGGEDGGYPDWFKHYTWTSITKLGTYDKDKQEFQKRSRGTTAPYPELNREALAYVYDVLNKARVQGEKVDGGANDEKLQKLLKSANFGKLYAHAVLEVTPDSPELRKDTRGSWTKFNQTDDPRTARRLAGSLQGHGTGWCTAGESTASIQLQGGDFYVYYTRDEDGKDTVPRVAIRMQDGKVAEVRGVNAAQELEPEMADITAEQLKKLPGGEEYIRKAEYMKRLTAIEKKIAANPNAELTSEELRFLYELDHEIEGFGYEEDPRIGEIRTLRGDRDKPELARILPEAIMEQVRSAYTAYRTVADKLLGTKRGVFGKREAAISAQDVKQLFATKDREWQANGTYDYLVEQLIENGARFNLVATPNIEASEDQIVALAEDFGKDQPYSTYVYDELYRRGRYSGREWSGNSGNAPVRLSLIPSRVDNELSYKRADEQVRLLRERQARRPELHARVPSLLDAVTYWYSLRAQGDKLDDSSAFDKTYIRHFDLEPKTVDRWSLVPDSYVAYDGWPRLNRSRADREYVARLAVG
;
A
#
# COMPACT_ATOMS: atom_id res chain seq x y z
N MET A 1 10.91 -34.27 17.15
CA MET A 1 12.16 -33.97 16.40
C MET A 1 12.68 -32.71 17.04
N GLN A 2 13.92 -32.69 17.56
CA GLN A 2 14.44 -31.47 18.17
C GLN A 2 14.49 -30.37 17.11
N THR A 3 13.61 -29.37 17.21
CA THR A 3 13.60 -28.17 16.38
C THR A 3 14.61 -27.19 16.96
N PRO A 4 15.79 -26.99 16.34
CA PRO A 4 16.87 -26.23 16.97
C PRO A 4 16.49 -24.78 17.29
N GLY A 5 15.60 -24.17 16.50
CA GLY A 5 15.03 -22.85 16.78
C GLY A 5 14.19 -22.79 18.06
N SER A 6 13.41 -23.84 18.36
CA SER A 6 12.64 -23.92 19.60
C SER A 6 13.53 -24.15 20.82
N SER A 7 14.63 -24.90 20.65
CA SER A 7 15.68 -25.01 21.68
C SER A 7 16.33 -23.66 21.97
N PHE A 8 16.61 -22.85 20.95
CA PHE A 8 17.12 -21.49 21.12
C PHE A 8 16.13 -20.60 21.90
N LEU A 9 14.83 -20.66 21.57
CA LEU A 9 13.80 -19.92 22.31
C LEU A 9 13.74 -20.34 23.79
N HIS A 10 13.90 -21.63 24.08
CA HIS A 10 13.99 -22.13 25.45
C HIS A 10 15.24 -21.62 26.18
N GLU A 11 16.41 -21.65 25.54
CA GLU A 11 17.65 -21.08 26.11
C GLU A 11 17.44 -19.60 26.47
N ARG A 12 16.75 -18.86 25.59
CA ARG A 12 16.51 -17.43 25.78
C ARG A 12 15.47 -17.12 26.85
N ASN A 13 14.46 -17.98 27.00
CA ASN A 13 13.43 -17.91 28.02
C ASN A 13 13.13 -19.32 28.57
N PRO A 14 13.86 -19.76 29.61
CA PRO A 14 13.71 -21.09 30.18
C PRO A 14 12.28 -21.39 30.65
N ASN A 15 11.53 -20.36 31.03
CA ASN A 15 10.16 -20.49 31.53
C ASN A 15 9.09 -20.52 30.42
N LEU A 16 9.46 -20.32 29.14
CA LEU A 16 8.50 -20.25 28.04
C LEU A 16 7.69 -21.55 27.91
N HIS A 17 8.35 -22.70 27.96
CA HIS A 17 7.70 -24.00 27.80
C HIS A 17 6.70 -24.37 28.93
N THR A 18 6.80 -23.69 30.08
CA THR A 18 5.92 -23.83 31.25
C THR A 18 4.99 -22.63 31.43
N SER A 19 4.99 -21.70 30.49
CA SER A 19 4.06 -20.57 30.51
C SER A 19 2.62 -21.07 30.38
N GLN A 20 1.67 -20.31 30.94
CA GLN A 20 0.27 -20.70 30.91
C GLN A 20 -0.23 -20.84 29.47
N GLU A 21 0.24 -19.97 28.59
CA GLU A 21 -0.07 -19.94 27.16
C GLU A 21 0.37 -21.24 26.47
N VAL A 22 1.63 -21.65 26.67
CA VAL A 22 2.16 -22.88 26.07
C VAL A 22 1.49 -24.13 26.64
N GLU A 23 1.32 -24.22 27.96
CA GLU A 23 0.68 -25.40 28.58
C GLU A 23 -0.79 -25.53 28.19
N ASN A 24 -1.52 -24.42 28.03
CA ASN A 24 -2.91 -24.45 27.55
C ASN A 24 -2.99 -25.00 26.13
N VAL A 25 -2.14 -24.53 25.22
CA VAL A 25 -2.11 -24.99 23.83
C VAL A 25 -1.68 -26.44 23.74
N VAL A 26 -0.60 -26.82 24.41
CA VAL A 26 -0.12 -28.22 24.44
C VAL A 26 -1.18 -29.14 25.04
N GLY A 27 -1.87 -28.71 26.10
CA GLY A 27 -2.99 -29.44 26.70
C GLY A 27 -4.16 -29.60 25.73
N TYR A 28 -4.55 -28.53 25.02
CA TYR A 28 -5.58 -28.58 23.98
C TYR A 28 -5.24 -29.57 22.86
N LEU A 29 -4.03 -29.51 22.32
CA LEU A 29 -3.57 -30.38 21.23
C LEU A 29 -3.49 -31.86 21.66
N ARG A 30 -2.99 -32.13 22.88
CA ARG A 30 -2.97 -33.47 23.46
C ARG A 30 -4.38 -34.04 23.65
N ASN A 31 -5.31 -33.22 24.12
CA ASN A 31 -6.72 -33.62 24.24
C ASN A 31 -7.36 -33.87 22.86
N GLY A 32 -6.88 -33.20 21.82
CA GLY A 32 -7.23 -33.44 20.41
C GLY A 32 -6.58 -34.68 19.78
N GLY A 33 -5.71 -35.39 20.51
CA GLY A 33 -5.08 -36.64 20.08
C GLY A 33 -3.64 -36.50 19.58
N GLU A 34 -3.04 -35.32 19.63
CA GLU A 34 -1.65 -35.12 19.20
C GLU A 34 -0.63 -35.63 20.24
N ALA A 35 0.36 -36.39 19.78
CA ALA A 35 1.44 -36.91 20.61
C ALA A 35 2.60 -35.91 20.74
N ILE A 36 2.47 -34.97 21.68
CA ILE A 36 3.50 -33.93 21.94
C ILE A 36 4.39 -34.35 23.12
N PRO A 37 5.72 -34.57 22.92
CA PRO A 37 6.66 -34.86 24.00
C PRO A 37 6.68 -33.79 25.12
N ASN A 38 7.14 -34.17 26.31
CA ASN A 38 7.27 -33.22 27.43
C ASN A 38 8.52 -32.34 27.37
N GLU A 39 9.42 -32.59 26.42
CA GLU A 39 10.65 -31.82 26.25
C GLU A 39 10.33 -30.34 25.93
N PRO A 40 11.09 -29.37 26.50
CA PRO A 40 10.81 -27.95 26.32
C PRO A 40 10.73 -27.50 24.85
N ALA A 41 11.64 -27.98 24.00
CA ALA A 41 11.69 -27.60 22.60
C ALA A 41 10.46 -28.11 21.82
N ASP A 42 10.02 -29.35 22.06
CA ASP A 42 8.84 -29.92 21.40
C ASP A 42 7.55 -29.19 21.82
N LYS A 43 7.42 -28.81 23.10
CA LYS A 43 6.29 -27.98 23.58
C LYS A 43 6.26 -26.60 22.89
N ILE A 44 7.40 -25.92 22.83
CA ILE A 44 7.51 -24.60 22.18
C ILE A 44 7.25 -24.73 20.67
N SER A 45 7.76 -25.76 20.03
CA SER A 45 7.52 -26.01 18.59
C SER A 45 6.03 -26.22 18.29
N SER A 46 5.35 -27.00 19.12
CA SER A 46 3.90 -27.25 18.96
C SER A 46 3.09 -25.97 19.19
N TYR A 47 3.50 -25.16 20.17
CA TYR A 47 2.91 -23.85 20.42
C TYR A 47 3.06 -22.91 19.22
N LEU A 48 4.25 -22.79 18.63
CA LEU A 48 4.47 -21.96 17.44
C LEU A 48 3.64 -22.45 16.25
N GLY A 49 3.58 -23.77 16.02
CA GLY A 49 2.74 -24.34 14.98
C GLY A 49 1.25 -24.05 15.18
N PHE A 50 0.78 -24.05 16.43
CA PHE A 50 -0.60 -23.66 16.75
C PHE A 50 -0.88 -22.19 16.47
N LEU A 51 0.06 -21.30 16.79
CA LEU A 51 -0.03 -19.88 16.46
C LEU A 51 -0.06 -19.67 14.93
N ALA A 52 0.80 -20.37 14.19
CA ALA A 52 0.92 -20.28 12.74
C ALA A 52 -0.25 -20.96 11.99
N SER A 53 -1.13 -21.70 12.68
CA SER A 53 -2.29 -22.31 12.05
C SER A 53 -3.36 -21.27 11.72
N ARG A 54 -3.69 -21.16 10.42
CA ARG A 54 -4.80 -20.32 9.93
C ARG A 54 -6.17 -20.77 10.43
N GLU A 55 -6.29 -22.03 10.88
CA GLU A 55 -7.55 -22.60 11.37
C GLU A 55 -7.79 -22.34 12.86
N TYR A 56 -6.73 -22.17 13.65
CA TYR A 56 -6.83 -22.01 15.11
C TYR A 56 -6.69 -20.55 15.56
N VAL A 57 -5.47 -20.03 15.51
CA VAL A 57 -5.14 -18.70 16.04
C VAL A 57 -4.94 -17.68 14.93
N ASN A 58 -4.36 -18.13 13.82
CA ASN A 58 -3.99 -17.27 12.69
C ASN A 58 -3.17 -16.06 13.15
N ASP A 59 -2.06 -16.32 13.85
CA ASP A 59 -1.18 -15.27 14.37
C ASP A 59 -0.57 -14.48 13.20
N GLY A 60 -0.95 -13.21 13.08
CA GLY A 60 -0.65 -12.38 11.91
C GLY A 60 0.83 -12.23 11.61
N ILE A 61 1.71 -12.31 12.61
CA ILE A 61 3.16 -12.24 12.41
C ILE A 61 3.68 -13.51 11.77
N LEU A 62 3.06 -14.65 12.07
CA LEU A 62 3.46 -15.93 11.50
C LEU A 62 2.76 -16.17 10.15
N THR A 63 1.51 -15.74 10.00
CA THR A 63 0.64 -16.12 8.88
C THR A 63 0.43 -15.05 7.81
N GLY A 64 0.76 -13.79 8.11
CA GLY A 64 0.48 -12.63 7.26
C GLY A 64 -0.97 -12.14 7.31
N ASP A 65 -1.79 -12.60 8.26
CA ASP A 65 -3.20 -12.21 8.35
C ASP A 65 -3.39 -10.77 8.86
N GLN A 66 -3.84 -9.86 7.99
CA GLN A 66 -3.96 -8.43 8.30
C GLN A 66 -4.84 -8.14 9.53
N SER A 67 -5.97 -8.83 9.68
CA SER A 67 -6.86 -8.60 10.83
C SER A 67 -6.20 -8.99 12.16
N SER A 68 -5.36 -10.02 12.16
CA SER A 68 -4.56 -10.43 13.31
C SER A 68 -3.40 -9.46 13.56
N ILE A 69 -2.73 -9.00 12.50
CA ILE A 69 -1.68 -7.97 12.56
C ILE A 69 -2.19 -6.71 13.25
N ASP A 70 -3.34 -6.17 12.81
CA ASP A 70 -3.92 -4.95 13.38
C ASP A 70 -4.19 -5.09 14.88
N ARG A 71 -4.73 -6.24 15.31
CA ARG A 71 -4.96 -6.53 16.74
C ARG A 71 -3.66 -6.57 17.53
N GLN A 72 -2.59 -7.14 16.96
CA GLN A 72 -1.29 -7.24 17.61
C GLN A 72 -0.60 -5.88 17.73
N ILE A 73 -0.74 -5.02 16.72
CA ILE A 73 -0.26 -3.64 16.78
C ILE A 73 -1.00 -2.88 17.88
N GLU A 74 -2.34 -2.88 17.86
CA GLU A 74 -3.14 -2.16 18.86
C GLU A 74 -2.85 -2.61 20.30
N ALA A 75 -2.55 -3.89 20.51
CA ALA A 75 -2.18 -4.42 21.84
C ALA A 75 -0.89 -3.80 22.40
N HIS A 76 -0.05 -3.19 21.56
CA HIS A 76 1.26 -2.62 21.93
C HIS A 76 1.32 -1.09 21.76
N VAL A 77 0.24 -0.45 21.32
CA VAL A 77 0.14 1.02 21.24
C VAL A 77 -0.20 1.59 22.62
N ILE A 78 0.40 2.74 22.98
CA ILE A 78 0.12 3.43 24.24
C ILE A 78 -1.36 3.81 24.35
N LYS A 79 -1.96 3.63 25.53
CA LYS A 79 -3.33 4.07 25.80
C LYS A 79 -3.35 5.56 26.12
N ALA A 80 -4.44 6.24 25.82
CA ALA A 80 -4.56 7.68 26.05
C ALA A 80 -4.36 8.05 27.54
N GLU A 81 -4.85 7.21 28.45
CA GLU A 81 -4.68 7.39 29.90
C GLU A 81 -3.24 7.16 30.40
N ASP A 82 -2.38 6.53 29.60
CA ASP A 82 -1.01 6.18 29.97
C ASP A 82 0.02 7.21 29.47
N VAL A 83 -0.39 8.21 28.69
CA VAL A 83 0.49 9.29 28.22
C VAL A 83 0.88 10.17 29.40
N PRO A 84 2.18 10.26 29.77
CA PRO A 84 2.60 10.96 30.97
C PRO A 84 2.47 12.48 30.84
N GLU A 85 2.11 13.16 31.94
CA GLU A 85 2.00 14.63 31.96
C GLU A 85 3.29 15.33 31.49
N GLY A 86 4.45 14.75 31.82
CA GLY A 86 5.76 15.24 31.40
C GLY A 86 5.95 15.33 29.88
N TYR A 87 5.20 14.55 29.09
CA TYR A 87 5.21 14.68 27.63
C TYR A 87 4.60 16.01 27.17
N PHE A 88 3.45 16.39 27.73
CA PHE A 88 2.78 17.65 27.39
C PHE A 88 3.56 18.88 27.91
N GLU A 89 4.21 18.75 29.06
CA GLU A 89 5.14 19.76 29.58
C GLU A 89 6.34 19.98 28.64
N LEU A 90 6.90 18.90 28.09
CA LEU A 90 7.98 18.97 27.11
C LEU A 90 7.52 19.69 25.83
N GLN A 91 6.32 19.39 25.34
CA GLN A 91 5.76 20.05 24.15
C GLN A 91 5.54 21.56 24.38
N ARG A 92 5.07 21.98 25.57
CA ARG A 92 5.02 23.42 25.93
C ARG A 92 6.38 24.08 25.87
N ARG A 93 7.40 23.41 26.40
CA ARG A 93 8.77 23.92 26.40
C ARG A 93 9.33 24.06 24.99
N ILE A 94 9.14 23.06 24.14
CA ILE A 94 9.55 23.08 22.73
C ILE A 94 8.89 24.25 22.00
N ALA A 95 7.57 24.44 22.17
CA ALA A 95 6.85 25.56 21.57
C ALA A 95 7.42 26.93 22.00
N ARG A 96 7.75 27.09 23.29
CA ARG A 96 8.40 28.30 23.81
C ARG A 96 9.80 28.51 23.20
N GLU A 97 10.61 27.46 23.12
CA GLU A 97 11.96 27.49 22.54
C GLU A 97 11.95 27.80 21.03
N GLN A 98 10.88 27.40 20.33
CA GLN A 98 10.64 27.69 18.91
C GLN A 98 10.04 29.09 18.65
N GLY A 99 9.83 29.90 19.69
CA GLY A 99 9.37 31.29 19.57
C GLY A 99 7.85 31.47 19.61
N HIS A 100 7.07 30.43 19.96
CA HIS A 100 5.61 30.50 20.08
C HIS A 100 5.11 31.04 21.43
N GLY A 101 6.02 31.34 22.38
CA GLY A 101 5.68 31.86 23.70
C GLY A 101 5.11 30.81 24.67
N ASP A 102 4.52 31.26 25.77
CA ASP A 102 3.88 30.39 26.76
C ASP A 102 2.48 29.98 26.27
N ILE A 103 2.35 28.74 25.76
CA ILE A 103 1.08 28.19 25.26
C ILE A 103 0.35 27.38 26.33
N GLU A 104 -0.98 27.46 26.35
CA GLU A 104 -1.83 26.59 27.18
C GLU A 104 -2.16 25.30 26.40
N ILE A 105 -1.92 24.13 27.01
CA ILE A 105 -2.26 22.84 26.41
C ILE A 105 -3.72 22.51 26.72
N THR A 106 -4.60 22.80 25.76
CA THR A 106 -6.03 22.50 25.84
C THR A 106 -6.31 21.00 25.78
N SER A 107 -7.51 20.57 26.20
CA SER A 107 -7.95 19.17 26.09
C SER A 107 -7.89 18.65 24.66
N GLU A 108 -8.22 19.50 23.69
CA GLU A 108 -8.18 19.15 22.26
C GLU A 108 -6.74 18.96 21.77
N MET A 109 -5.81 19.84 22.19
CA MET A 109 -4.39 19.68 21.88
C MET A 109 -3.82 18.39 22.51
N ARG A 110 -4.25 18.02 23.72
CA ARG A 110 -3.86 16.74 24.34
C ARG A 110 -4.33 15.54 23.53
N ARG A 111 -5.58 15.59 23.05
CA ARG A 111 -6.15 14.55 22.19
C ARG A 111 -5.32 14.40 20.91
N LEU A 112 -5.08 15.49 20.19
CA LEU A 112 -4.31 15.48 18.94
C LEU A 112 -2.86 15.02 19.15
N MET A 113 -2.18 15.49 20.19
CA MET A 113 -0.81 15.05 20.50
C MET A 113 -0.74 13.58 20.92
N THR A 114 -1.78 13.05 21.57
CA THR A 114 -1.89 11.64 21.91
C THR A 114 -2.11 10.80 20.65
N GLU A 115 -3.00 11.25 19.77
CA GLU A 115 -3.27 10.59 18.48
C GLU A 115 -2.01 10.52 17.61
N ALA A 116 -1.20 11.58 17.57
CA ALA A 116 0.08 11.60 16.88
C ALA A 116 1.05 10.54 17.46
N VAL A 117 1.21 10.48 18.79
CA VAL A 117 2.05 9.46 19.44
C VAL A 117 1.57 8.05 19.12
N GLN A 118 0.27 7.82 19.14
CA GLN A 118 -0.29 6.50 18.81
C GLN A 118 -0.09 6.15 17.34
N ALA A 119 -0.26 7.11 16.43
CA ALA A 119 -0.02 6.94 15.00
C ALA A 119 1.44 6.58 14.72
N ASP A 120 2.40 7.27 15.34
CA ASP A 120 3.83 6.98 15.20
C ASP A 120 4.18 5.57 15.70
N GLN A 121 3.56 5.12 16.80
CA GLN A 121 3.75 3.78 17.33
C GLN A 121 3.14 2.70 16.42
N ARG A 122 1.94 2.95 15.88
CA ARG A 122 1.30 2.08 14.88
C ARG A 122 2.16 1.94 13.64
N ALA A 123 2.60 3.06 13.07
CA ALA A 123 3.44 3.09 11.88
C ALA A 123 4.77 2.35 12.13
N GLY A 124 5.38 2.56 13.30
CA GLY A 124 6.59 1.86 13.70
C GLY A 124 6.42 0.34 13.74
N LEU A 125 5.37 -0.17 14.41
CA LEU A 125 5.10 -1.62 14.48
C LEU A 125 4.60 -2.21 13.17
N GLY A 126 3.81 -1.45 12.41
CA GLY A 126 3.26 -1.87 11.12
C GLY A 126 4.36 -2.33 10.18
N LYS A 127 5.42 -1.53 10.03
CA LYS A 127 6.60 -1.86 9.22
C LYS A 127 7.25 -3.19 9.60
N TRP A 128 7.30 -3.52 10.89
CA TRP A 128 7.86 -4.78 11.36
C TRP A 128 6.96 -5.97 11.06
N VAL A 129 5.66 -5.83 11.31
CA VAL A 129 4.72 -6.94 11.15
C VAL A 129 4.44 -7.24 9.69
N GLU A 130 4.30 -6.22 8.86
CA GLU A 130 4.18 -6.37 7.40
C GLU A 130 5.39 -7.13 6.84
N TYR A 131 6.61 -6.74 7.24
CA TYR A 131 7.82 -7.41 6.77
C TYR A 131 7.94 -8.85 7.30
N LEU A 132 7.70 -9.10 8.59
CA LEU A 132 7.81 -10.46 9.16
C LEU A 132 6.70 -11.40 8.68
N GLY A 133 5.50 -10.86 8.41
CA GLY A 133 4.31 -11.61 8.00
C GLY A 133 4.17 -11.81 6.48
N GLY A 134 4.81 -10.96 5.66
CA GLY A 134 4.74 -10.99 4.20
C GLY A 134 5.64 -12.04 3.53
N GLU A 135 5.47 -12.20 2.22
CA GLU A 135 6.25 -13.15 1.39
C GLU A 135 7.74 -12.78 1.31
N ASP A 136 8.07 -11.49 1.46
CA ASP A 136 9.44 -10.97 1.35
C ASP A 136 10.33 -11.26 2.57
N GLY A 137 9.73 -11.53 3.72
CA GLY A 137 10.44 -11.71 5.00
C GLY A 137 10.57 -13.15 5.46
N GLY A 138 10.88 -14.08 4.54
CA GLY A 138 10.92 -15.55 4.66
C GLY A 138 11.77 -16.16 5.80
N TYR A 139 11.60 -15.67 7.03
CA TYR A 139 12.22 -16.16 8.24
C TYR A 139 11.41 -17.30 8.86
N PRO A 140 12.07 -18.24 9.56
CA PRO A 140 11.37 -19.29 10.30
C PRO A 140 10.59 -18.72 11.50
N ASP A 141 9.49 -19.38 11.87
CA ASP A 141 8.56 -18.94 12.92
C ASP A 141 9.24 -18.60 14.26
N TRP A 142 10.27 -19.35 14.63
CA TRP A 142 11.01 -19.09 15.86
C TRP A 142 11.67 -17.71 15.85
N PHE A 143 12.17 -17.28 14.68
CA PHE A 143 12.85 -15.99 14.53
C PHE A 143 11.85 -14.85 14.44
N LYS A 144 10.72 -15.06 13.75
CA LYS A 144 9.60 -14.12 13.73
C LYS A 144 9.11 -13.85 15.16
N HIS A 145 8.87 -14.92 15.93
CA HIS A 145 8.45 -14.83 17.34
C HIS A 145 9.52 -14.18 18.23
N TYR A 146 10.80 -14.56 18.08
CA TYR A 146 11.91 -13.96 18.82
C TYR A 146 12.05 -12.45 18.57
N THR A 147 11.95 -12.03 17.30
CA THR A 147 12.06 -10.65 16.87
C THR A 147 10.91 -9.81 17.41
N TRP A 148 9.66 -10.26 17.19
CA TRP A 148 8.48 -9.54 17.66
C TRP A 148 8.45 -9.37 19.18
N THR A 149 8.65 -10.45 19.93
CA THR A 149 8.62 -10.43 21.40
C THR A 149 9.76 -9.62 22.01
N SER A 150 10.79 -9.30 21.22
CA SER A 150 11.89 -8.42 21.61
C SER A 150 11.59 -6.96 21.28
N ILE A 151 11.15 -6.65 20.06
CA ILE A 151 10.94 -5.27 19.57
C ILE A 151 9.85 -4.54 20.35
N THR A 152 8.78 -5.25 20.70
CA THR A 152 7.69 -4.70 21.51
C THR A 152 8.15 -4.22 22.90
N LYS A 153 9.37 -4.58 23.33
CA LYS A 153 9.99 -4.16 24.60
C LYS A 153 11.08 -3.11 24.44
N LEU A 154 11.42 -2.71 23.21
CA LEU A 154 12.46 -1.73 22.92
C LEU A 154 11.87 -0.31 22.89
N GLY A 155 12.58 0.62 23.52
CA GLY A 155 12.35 2.06 23.45
C GLY A 155 13.39 2.75 22.57
N THR A 156 13.63 4.04 22.82
CA THR A 156 14.56 4.87 22.05
C THR A 156 15.99 4.32 22.05
N TYR A 157 16.68 4.46 20.92
CA TYR A 157 18.10 4.16 20.82
C TYR A 157 18.95 5.22 21.53
N ASP A 158 19.78 4.79 22.48
CA ASP A 158 20.77 5.61 23.17
C ASP A 158 22.09 5.55 22.40
N LYS A 159 22.43 6.64 21.70
CA LYS A 159 23.62 6.70 20.84
C LYS A 159 24.93 6.60 21.62
N ASP A 160 24.97 7.13 22.84
CA ASP A 160 26.17 7.15 23.68
C ASP A 160 26.46 5.74 24.23
N LYS A 161 25.40 5.02 24.59
CA LYS A 161 25.51 3.64 25.09
C LYS A 161 25.46 2.58 24.00
N GLN A 162 25.15 2.97 22.77
CA GLN A 162 24.94 2.08 21.62
C GLN A 162 23.94 0.95 21.93
N GLU A 163 22.85 1.27 22.64
CA GLU A 163 21.83 0.28 23.02
C GLU A 163 20.42 0.89 23.02
N PHE A 164 19.42 0.05 22.79
CA PHE A 164 18.02 0.46 22.94
C PHE A 164 17.63 0.48 24.42
N GLN A 165 16.95 1.55 24.83
CA GLN A 165 16.32 1.63 26.13
C GLN A 165 15.17 0.61 26.22
N LYS A 166 14.73 0.30 27.45
CA LYS A 166 13.53 -0.51 27.65
C LYS A 166 12.29 0.36 27.60
N ARG A 167 11.25 -0.16 26.96
CA ARG A 167 9.94 0.46 26.90
C ARG A 167 9.19 0.26 28.23
N SER A 168 8.41 1.25 28.64
CA SER A 168 7.48 1.21 29.76
C SER A 168 6.07 1.55 29.27
N ARG A 169 5.07 1.37 30.13
CA ARG A 169 3.66 1.65 29.78
C ARG A 169 3.42 3.10 29.35
N GLY A 170 4.22 4.05 29.86
CA GLY A 170 4.14 5.47 29.52
C GLY A 170 5.13 5.92 28.45
N THR A 171 5.78 5.00 27.72
CA THR A 171 6.71 5.39 26.65
C THR A 171 5.94 5.98 25.47
N THR A 172 6.20 7.27 25.20
CA THR A 172 5.63 7.99 24.06
C THR A 172 6.49 7.87 22.79
N ALA A 173 7.75 7.45 22.91
CA ALA A 173 8.62 7.27 21.75
C ALA A 173 8.08 6.24 20.75
N PRO A 174 8.37 6.39 19.45
CA PRO A 174 8.08 5.36 18.46
C PRO A 174 8.89 4.09 18.73
N TYR A 175 8.51 3.00 18.07
CA TYR A 175 9.30 1.76 18.07
C TYR A 175 10.57 1.93 17.22
N PRO A 176 11.63 1.15 17.48
CA PRO A 176 12.82 1.16 16.63
C PRO A 176 12.44 0.95 15.16
N GLU A 177 13.05 1.71 14.26
CA GLU A 177 12.83 1.53 12.84
C GLU A 177 13.35 0.17 12.37
N LEU A 178 12.61 -0.43 11.43
CA LEU A 178 13.04 -1.63 10.73
C LEU A 178 14.16 -1.27 9.73
N ASN A 179 15.32 -1.87 9.93
CA ASN A 179 16.41 -1.94 8.99
C ASN A 179 16.51 -3.43 8.59
N ARG A 180 16.05 -3.73 7.37
CA ARG A 180 15.95 -5.10 6.85
C ARG A 180 17.32 -5.78 6.76
N GLU A 181 18.35 -5.02 6.43
CA GLU A 181 19.75 -5.47 6.36
C GLU A 181 20.30 -5.80 7.76
N ALA A 182 20.07 -4.92 8.75
CA ALA A 182 20.43 -5.19 10.14
C ALA A 182 19.69 -6.42 10.70
N LEU A 183 18.40 -6.58 10.38
CA LEU A 183 17.64 -7.75 10.82
C LEU A 183 18.14 -9.05 10.18
N ALA A 184 18.46 -9.02 8.88
CA ALA A 184 19.01 -10.16 8.17
C ALA A 184 20.37 -10.58 8.76
N TYR A 185 21.22 -9.60 9.08
CA TYR A 185 22.47 -9.86 9.81
C TYR A 185 22.20 -10.56 11.15
N VAL A 186 21.26 -10.05 11.97
CA VAL A 186 20.91 -10.65 13.27
C VAL A 186 20.42 -12.10 13.10
N TYR A 187 19.59 -12.36 12.09
CA TYR A 187 19.14 -13.70 11.76
C TYR A 187 20.31 -14.62 11.42
N ASP A 188 21.16 -14.22 10.47
CA ASP A 188 22.25 -15.07 9.98
C ASP A 188 23.24 -15.43 11.09
N VAL A 189 23.66 -14.46 11.91
CA VAL A 189 24.62 -14.72 12.99
C VAL A 189 24.03 -15.59 14.09
N LEU A 190 22.73 -15.46 14.40
CA LEU A 190 22.06 -16.33 15.37
C LEU A 190 21.81 -17.72 14.80
N ASN A 191 21.38 -17.82 13.54
CA ASN A 191 21.12 -19.09 12.90
C ASN A 191 22.41 -19.93 12.80
N LYS A 192 23.51 -19.33 12.35
CA LYS A 192 24.82 -19.99 12.32
C LYS A 192 25.28 -20.39 13.73
N ALA A 193 25.34 -19.44 14.66
CA ALA A 193 25.92 -19.69 15.98
C ALA A 193 25.06 -20.58 16.90
N ARG A 194 23.74 -20.45 16.85
CA ARG A 194 22.82 -21.03 17.86
C ARG A 194 21.92 -22.12 17.33
N VAL A 195 21.66 -22.16 16.03
CA VAL A 195 20.83 -23.19 15.39
C VAL A 195 21.68 -24.24 14.70
N GLN A 196 22.69 -23.83 13.93
CA GLN A 196 23.58 -24.72 13.18
C GLN A 196 24.84 -25.12 13.97
N GLY A 197 25.18 -24.39 15.02
CA GLY A 197 26.38 -24.64 15.84
C GLY A 197 27.69 -24.26 15.15
N GLU A 198 27.63 -23.41 14.13
CA GLU A 198 28.77 -22.91 13.38
C GLU A 198 29.45 -21.74 14.10
N LYS A 199 30.76 -21.59 13.92
CA LYS A 199 31.46 -20.40 14.40
C LYS A 199 31.24 -19.24 13.43
N VAL A 200 30.74 -18.12 13.96
CA VAL A 200 30.62 -16.86 13.21
C VAL A 200 31.90 -16.06 13.42
N ASP A 201 32.48 -15.53 12.34
CA ASP A 201 33.63 -14.61 12.38
C ASP A 201 33.12 -13.17 12.32
N GLY A 202 33.39 -12.38 13.37
CA GLY A 202 33.03 -10.96 13.43
C GLY A 202 34.11 -10.00 12.93
N GLY A 203 35.18 -10.49 12.30
CA GLY A 203 36.29 -9.67 11.80
C GLY A 203 36.92 -8.83 12.91
N ALA A 204 37.08 -7.52 12.68
CA ALA A 204 37.63 -6.59 13.66
C ALA A 204 36.80 -6.49 14.96
N ASN A 205 35.51 -6.85 14.91
CA ASN A 205 34.58 -6.81 16.02
C ASN A 205 34.30 -8.20 16.64
N ASP A 206 35.08 -9.24 16.30
CA ASP A 206 34.79 -10.63 16.71
C ASP A 206 34.56 -10.78 18.22
N GLU A 207 35.43 -10.23 19.08
CA GLU A 207 35.23 -10.32 20.53
C GLU A 207 33.91 -9.68 21.02
N LYS A 208 33.48 -8.58 20.39
CA LYS A 208 32.21 -7.91 20.69
C LYS A 208 31.05 -8.77 20.20
N LEU A 209 31.12 -9.29 18.98
CA LEU A 209 30.11 -10.16 18.39
C LEU A 209 29.95 -11.46 19.19
N GLN A 210 31.03 -12.14 19.59
CA GLN A 210 30.95 -13.35 20.41
C GLN A 210 30.26 -13.09 21.75
N LYS A 211 30.52 -11.95 22.40
CA LYS A 211 29.82 -11.54 23.64
C LYS A 211 28.32 -11.30 23.39
N LEU A 212 27.98 -10.65 22.28
CA LEU A 212 26.59 -10.40 21.88
C LEU A 212 25.84 -11.70 21.59
N LEU A 213 26.45 -12.60 20.80
CA LEU A 213 25.93 -13.93 20.48
C LEU A 213 25.74 -14.76 21.74
N LYS A 214 26.65 -14.68 22.71
CA LYS A 214 26.50 -15.35 24.01
C LYS A 214 25.27 -14.88 24.77
N SER A 215 24.99 -13.57 24.75
CA SER A 215 23.80 -13.00 25.39
C SER A 215 22.49 -13.24 24.62
N ALA A 216 22.58 -13.44 23.31
CA ALA A 216 21.45 -13.55 22.38
C ALA A 216 20.37 -12.47 22.63
N ASN A 217 20.80 -11.25 22.99
CA ASN A 217 19.90 -10.14 23.22
C ASN A 217 19.63 -9.42 21.89
N PHE A 218 18.38 -9.52 21.40
CA PHE A 218 18.00 -8.95 20.11
C PHE A 218 18.33 -7.46 20.03
N GLY A 219 17.95 -6.64 21.01
CA GLY A 219 18.19 -5.20 20.97
C GLY A 219 19.68 -4.86 20.84
N LYS A 220 20.57 -5.59 21.53
CA LYS A 220 22.03 -5.36 21.42
C LYS A 220 22.61 -5.87 20.10
N LEU A 221 22.14 -7.03 19.64
CA LEU A 221 22.54 -7.59 18.34
C LEU A 221 22.07 -6.68 17.20
N TYR A 222 20.86 -6.16 17.29
CA TYR A 222 20.26 -5.27 16.31
C TYR A 222 20.91 -3.88 16.33
N ALA A 223 21.22 -3.32 17.50
CA ALA A 223 22.00 -2.09 17.61
C ALA A 223 23.39 -2.23 16.98
N HIS A 224 24.08 -3.34 17.27
CA HIS A 224 25.36 -3.66 16.64
C HIS A 224 25.20 -3.79 15.13
N ALA A 225 24.23 -4.58 14.67
CA ALA A 225 23.97 -4.78 13.25
C ALA A 225 23.70 -3.45 12.55
N VAL A 226 22.85 -2.58 13.10
CA VAL A 226 22.58 -1.24 12.55
C VAL A 226 23.87 -0.44 12.41
N LEU A 227 24.76 -0.45 13.42
CA LEU A 227 26.05 0.25 13.32
C LEU A 227 26.97 -0.38 12.26
N GLU A 228 27.05 -1.71 12.20
CA GLU A 228 27.85 -2.40 11.19
C GLU A 228 27.33 -2.14 9.78
N VAL A 229 26.01 -2.02 9.62
CA VAL A 229 25.34 -1.85 8.33
C VAL A 229 25.01 -0.40 8.01
N THR A 230 25.45 0.59 8.78
CA THR A 230 25.23 2.01 8.39
C THR A 230 26.36 2.41 7.43
N PRO A 231 26.07 2.93 6.21
CA PRO A 231 27.07 3.24 5.20
C PRO A 231 27.84 4.54 5.44
N ASP A 232 28.96 4.63 4.73
CA ASP A 232 29.86 5.78 4.55
C ASP A 232 29.20 7.11 4.12
N SER A 233 29.95 8.19 4.36
CA SER A 233 29.52 9.59 4.25
C SER A 233 28.80 9.95 2.93
N PRO A 234 27.83 10.89 2.96
CA PRO A 234 27.13 11.42 1.79
C PRO A 234 28.05 11.83 0.62
N GLU A 235 29.30 12.15 0.92
CA GLU A 235 30.35 12.59 0.00
C GLU A 235 30.72 11.49 -1.01
N LEU A 236 30.70 10.22 -0.59
CA LEU A 236 30.97 9.07 -1.46
C LEU A 236 29.85 8.81 -2.47
N ARG A 237 28.62 9.25 -2.17
CA ARG A 237 27.47 9.10 -3.07
C ARG A 237 27.41 10.18 -4.16
N LYS A 238 28.32 11.17 -4.15
CA LYS A 238 28.38 12.21 -5.20
C LYS A 238 28.96 11.68 -6.52
N ASP A 239 29.75 10.61 -6.49
CA ASP A 239 30.27 9.97 -7.71
C ASP A 239 29.34 8.84 -8.16
N THR A 240 28.85 8.92 -9.40
CA THR A 240 27.97 7.90 -10.00
C THR A 240 28.74 6.92 -10.90
N ARG A 241 30.04 7.14 -11.11
CA ARG A 241 30.87 6.23 -11.92
C ARG A 241 31.07 4.92 -11.19
N GLY A 242 30.95 3.83 -11.95
CA GLY A 242 30.92 2.49 -11.40
C GLY A 242 30.74 1.44 -12.48
N SER A 243 30.41 0.23 -12.05
CA SER A 243 30.14 -0.89 -12.95
C SER A 243 29.10 -1.86 -12.40
N TRP A 244 28.42 -2.53 -13.34
CA TRP A 244 27.49 -3.62 -13.04
C TRP A 244 28.26 -4.91 -12.79
N THR A 245 27.99 -5.54 -11.64
CA THR A 245 28.41 -6.93 -11.39
C THR A 245 27.19 -7.84 -11.49
N LYS A 246 27.34 -8.91 -12.28
CA LYS A 246 26.36 -9.99 -12.39
C LYS A 246 26.73 -11.15 -11.47
N PHE A 247 25.77 -11.59 -10.67
CA PHE A 247 25.79 -12.84 -9.93
C PHE A 247 24.84 -13.81 -10.63
N ASN A 248 25.36 -14.92 -11.16
CA ASN A 248 24.56 -15.87 -11.91
C ASN A 248 23.60 -16.65 -11.00
N GLN A 249 22.43 -17.01 -11.53
CA GLN A 249 21.52 -17.96 -10.90
C GLN A 249 22.28 -19.24 -10.51
N THR A 250 22.18 -19.64 -9.24
CA THR A 250 22.91 -20.79 -8.71
C THR A 250 22.41 -21.20 -7.32
N ASP A 251 22.59 -22.48 -7.00
CA ASP A 251 22.43 -23.01 -5.64
C ASP A 251 23.76 -23.02 -4.85
N ASP A 252 24.87 -22.53 -5.44
CA ASP A 252 26.18 -22.53 -4.79
C ASP A 252 26.26 -21.48 -3.66
N PRO A 253 26.41 -21.89 -2.38
CA PRO A 253 26.45 -20.97 -1.25
C PRO A 253 27.65 -20.01 -1.28
N ARG A 254 28.71 -20.31 -2.06
CA ARG A 254 29.86 -19.40 -2.21
C ARG A 254 29.49 -18.13 -2.97
N THR A 255 28.59 -18.22 -3.95
CA THR A 255 28.14 -17.06 -4.72
C THR A 255 27.21 -16.19 -3.88
N ALA A 256 26.29 -16.81 -3.13
CA ALA A 256 25.45 -16.13 -2.16
C ALA A 256 26.28 -15.38 -1.11
N ARG A 257 27.33 -16.01 -0.57
CA ARG A 257 28.26 -15.37 0.37
C ARG A 257 29.00 -14.19 -0.24
N ARG A 258 29.44 -14.29 -1.49
CA ARG A 258 30.08 -13.18 -2.20
C ARG A 258 29.13 -12.02 -2.44
N LEU A 259 27.89 -12.30 -2.85
CA LEU A 259 26.86 -11.28 -3.05
C LEU A 259 26.55 -10.58 -1.72
N ALA A 260 26.15 -11.33 -0.70
CA ALA A 260 25.84 -10.77 0.62
C ALA A 260 27.01 -9.97 1.20
N GLY A 261 28.22 -10.52 1.19
CA GLY A 261 29.42 -9.85 1.70
C GLY A 261 29.81 -8.58 0.92
N SER A 262 29.39 -8.44 -0.34
CA SER A 262 29.60 -7.20 -1.11
C SER A 262 28.59 -6.10 -0.82
N LEU A 263 27.50 -6.43 -0.10
CA LEU A 263 26.44 -5.49 0.25
C LEU A 263 26.53 -5.06 1.72
N GLN A 264 26.99 -5.98 2.58
CA GLN A 264 27.15 -5.76 4.01
C GLN A 264 28.02 -4.54 4.30
N GLY A 265 27.53 -3.69 5.20
CA GLY A 265 28.27 -2.51 5.65
C GLY A 265 28.02 -1.25 4.82
N HIS A 266 27.25 -1.37 3.74
CA HIS A 266 26.92 -0.24 2.87
C HIS A 266 25.51 0.30 3.08
N GLY A 267 24.80 -0.14 4.13
CA GLY A 267 23.47 0.34 4.54
C GLY A 267 22.52 0.66 3.43
N THR A 268 22.48 -0.30 2.52
CA THR A 268 21.59 -0.31 1.37
C THR A 268 20.14 -0.44 1.81
N GLY A 269 19.93 -1.02 3.01
CA GLY A 269 18.61 -1.41 3.49
C GLY A 269 18.07 -2.65 2.76
N TRP A 270 18.87 -3.31 1.91
CA TRP A 270 18.48 -4.50 1.15
C TRP A 270 18.61 -5.76 2.00
N CYS A 271 17.57 -6.59 2.00
CA CYS A 271 17.60 -7.89 2.68
C CYS A 271 18.64 -8.86 2.08
N THR A 272 19.07 -8.63 0.83
CA THR A 272 20.10 -9.42 0.12
C THR A 272 21.49 -9.34 0.76
N ALA A 273 21.73 -8.37 1.65
CA ALA A 273 22.94 -8.33 2.46
C ALA A 273 23.03 -9.50 3.48
N GLY A 274 21.94 -10.25 3.71
CA GLY A 274 21.98 -11.54 4.38
C GLY A 274 22.31 -12.70 3.42
N GLU A 275 23.21 -13.61 3.82
CA GLU A 275 23.63 -14.77 3.01
C GLU A 275 22.44 -15.68 2.67
N SER A 276 21.54 -15.89 3.64
CA SER A 276 20.35 -16.74 3.47
C SER A 276 19.40 -16.18 2.40
N THR A 277 19.15 -14.87 2.43
CA THR A 277 18.31 -14.17 1.44
C THR A 277 18.96 -14.14 0.07
N ALA A 278 20.26 -13.84 0.00
CA ALA A 278 21.02 -13.89 -1.23
C ALA A 278 20.97 -15.28 -1.87
N SER A 279 21.04 -16.34 -1.06
CA SER A 279 20.88 -17.71 -1.54
C SER A 279 19.53 -17.89 -2.23
N ILE A 280 18.41 -17.62 -1.55
CA ILE A 280 17.05 -17.79 -2.10
C ILE A 280 16.87 -17.01 -3.41
N GLN A 281 17.31 -15.75 -3.45
CA GLN A 281 17.16 -14.90 -4.64
C GLN A 281 17.99 -15.41 -5.82
N LEU A 282 19.19 -15.94 -5.57
CA LEU A 282 20.03 -16.55 -6.61
C LEU A 282 19.52 -17.91 -7.09
N GLN A 283 18.68 -18.60 -6.34
CA GLN A 283 17.98 -19.80 -6.84
C GLN A 283 16.90 -19.41 -7.85
N GLY A 284 16.21 -18.30 -7.61
CA GLY A 284 15.13 -17.78 -8.46
C GLY A 284 15.61 -17.13 -9.77
N GLY A 285 16.83 -16.59 -9.81
CA GLY A 285 17.38 -15.98 -11.01
C GLY A 285 18.73 -15.29 -10.83
N ASP A 286 19.23 -14.66 -11.89
CA ASP A 286 20.41 -13.81 -11.82
C ASP A 286 20.17 -12.58 -10.91
N PHE A 287 21.24 -12.06 -10.31
CA PHE A 287 21.20 -10.84 -9.52
C PHE A 287 22.25 -9.84 -10.02
N TYR A 288 21.87 -8.60 -10.24
CA TYR A 288 22.77 -7.54 -10.70
C TYR A 288 22.90 -6.47 -9.62
N VAL A 289 24.12 -6.00 -9.38
CA VAL A 289 24.38 -4.86 -8.50
C VAL A 289 25.25 -3.87 -9.23
N TYR A 290 24.87 -2.60 -9.21
CA TYR A 290 25.73 -1.50 -9.65
C TYR A 290 26.51 -0.96 -8.46
N TYR A 291 27.83 -1.01 -8.56
CA TYR A 291 28.74 -0.47 -7.55
C TYR A 291 29.40 0.80 -8.07
N THR A 292 29.31 1.88 -7.31
CA THR A 292 30.09 3.10 -7.51
C THR A 292 31.44 3.02 -6.83
N ARG A 293 32.31 3.96 -7.18
CA ARG A 293 33.67 4.05 -6.65
C ARG A 293 33.70 4.41 -5.16
N ASP A 294 34.53 3.70 -4.40
CA ASP A 294 34.95 4.07 -3.05
C ASP A 294 36.08 5.15 -3.08
N GLU A 295 36.59 5.51 -1.90
CA GLU A 295 37.69 6.48 -1.74
C GLU A 295 38.98 6.03 -2.44
N ASP A 296 39.17 4.71 -2.61
CA ASP A 296 40.31 4.11 -3.31
C ASP A 296 40.08 4.03 -4.84
N GLY A 297 38.92 4.47 -5.33
CA GLY A 297 38.54 4.45 -6.74
C GLY A 297 38.11 3.08 -7.26
N LYS A 298 37.81 2.11 -6.37
CA LYS A 298 37.31 0.78 -6.74
C LYS A 298 35.79 0.75 -6.70
N ASP A 299 35.17 0.06 -7.64
CA ASP A 299 33.72 -0.06 -7.73
C ASP A 299 33.20 -1.05 -6.66
N THR A 300 33.01 -0.57 -5.43
CA THR A 300 32.64 -1.39 -4.25
C THR A 300 31.43 -0.85 -3.49
N VAL A 301 30.95 0.36 -3.77
CA VAL A 301 29.81 0.97 -3.07
C VAL A 301 28.51 0.65 -3.79
N PRO A 302 27.65 -0.27 -3.29
CA PRO A 302 26.40 -0.64 -3.96
C PRO A 302 25.38 0.50 -3.95
N ARG A 303 24.76 0.77 -5.10
CA ARG A 303 23.72 1.81 -5.24
C ARG A 303 22.42 1.37 -5.90
N VAL A 304 22.49 0.33 -6.74
CA VAL A 304 21.31 -0.23 -7.41
C VAL A 304 21.39 -1.74 -7.41
N ALA A 305 20.27 -2.42 -7.13
CA ALA A 305 20.11 -3.86 -7.26
C ALA A 305 18.98 -4.20 -8.24
N ILE A 306 19.18 -5.21 -9.08
CA ILE A 306 18.16 -5.78 -9.97
C ILE A 306 18.11 -7.28 -9.70
N ARG A 307 16.95 -7.77 -9.24
CA ARG A 307 16.68 -9.19 -9.02
C ARG A 307 15.93 -9.76 -10.21
N MET A 308 16.42 -10.86 -10.76
CA MET A 308 15.68 -11.64 -11.75
C MET A 308 14.91 -12.78 -11.07
N GLN A 309 13.76 -13.14 -11.63
CA GLN A 309 12.99 -14.34 -11.30
C GLN A 309 12.55 -14.97 -12.62
N ASP A 310 12.74 -16.29 -12.78
CA ASP A 310 12.28 -17.03 -13.96
C ASP A 310 12.68 -16.39 -15.31
N GLY A 311 13.90 -15.83 -15.34
CA GLY A 311 14.50 -15.21 -16.52
C GLY A 311 14.01 -13.78 -16.85
N LYS A 312 13.21 -13.15 -15.98
CA LYS A 312 12.75 -11.75 -16.14
C LYS A 312 13.08 -10.89 -14.93
N VAL A 313 13.14 -9.57 -15.11
CA VAL A 313 13.25 -8.63 -13.99
C VAL A 313 12.03 -8.77 -13.09
N ALA A 314 12.28 -8.97 -11.80
CA ALA A 314 11.25 -9.14 -10.79
C ALA A 314 11.25 -8.03 -9.74
N GLU A 315 12.40 -7.36 -9.54
CA GLU A 315 12.53 -6.28 -8.57
C GLU A 315 13.72 -5.40 -8.93
N VAL A 316 13.59 -4.08 -8.72
CA VAL A 316 14.67 -3.10 -8.85
C VAL A 316 14.66 -2.24 -7.58
N ARG A 317 15.81 -2.07 -6.93
CA ARG A 317 15.93 -1.34 -5.66
C ARG A 317 17.09 -0.36 -5.68
N GLY A 318 16.89 0.81 -5.08
CA GLY A 318 17.95 1.75 -4.73
C GLY A 318 18.19 1.80 -3.22
N VAL A 319 19.00 2.76 -2.78
CA VAL A 319 19.47 2.90 -1.40
C VAL A 319 18.86 4.09 -0.65
N ASN A 320 17.81 4.72 -1.20
CA ASN A 320 17.04 5.74 -0.49
C ASN A 320 16.02 5.12 0.48
N ALA A 321 15.31 5.98 1.22
CA ALA A 321 14.17 5.56 2.04
C ALA A 321 13.17 4.72 1.23
N ALA A 322 12.56 3.72 1.86
CA ALA A 322 11.70 2.72 1.21
C ALA A 322 12.36 1.96 0.03
N GLN A 323 13.69 1.95 -0.05
CA GLN A 323 14.47 1.34 -1.14
C GLN A 323 14.27 2.00 -2.51
N GLU A 324 13.87 3.28 -2.51
CA GLU A 324 13.73 4.07 -3.72
C GLU A 324 15.05 4.28 -4.46
N LEU A 325 14.95 4.51 -5.76
CA LEU A 325 16.11 4.77 -6.61
C LEU A 325 16.64 6.20 -6.40
N GLU A 326 17.96 6.31 -6.32
CA GLU A 326 18.60 7.61 -6.33
C GLU A 326 18.42 8.28 -7.71
N PRO A 327 18.02 9.55 -7.77
CA PRO A 327 17.66 10.18 -9.04
C PRO A 327 18.81 10.22 -10.05
N GLU A 328 20.04 10.44 -9.58
CA GLU A 328 21.26 10.38 -10.39
C GLU A 328 21.61 8.99 -10.91
N MET A 329 21.00 7.93 -10.35
CA MET A 329 21.17 6.54 -10.79
C MET A 329 20.09 6.10 -11.79
N ALA A 330 19.07 6.91 -12.06
CA ALA A 330 17.95 6.58 -12.95
C ALA A 330 18.41 6.20 -14.37
N ASP A 331 19.27 7.02 -14.99
CA ASP A 331 19.72 6.79 -16.36
C ASP A 331 20.59 5.51 -16.46
N ILE A 332 21.49 5.30 -15.50
CA ILE A 332 22.35 4.11 -15.40
C ILE A 332 21.49 2.84 -15.25
N THR A 333 20.43 2.93 -14.44
CA THR A 333 19.49 1.83 -14.20
C THR A 333 18.67 1.52 -15.44
N ALA A 334 18.10 2.56 -16.09
CA ALA A 334 17.32 2.42 -17.31
C ALA A 334 18.14 1.81 -18.47
N GLU A 335 19.41 2.19 -18.62
CA GLU A 335 20.31 1.59 -19.61
C GLU A 335 20.55 0.10 -19.40
N GLN A 336 20.61 -0.35 -18.15
CA GLN A 336 20.75 -1.77 -17.83
C GLN A 336 19.44 -2.53 -18.04
N LEU A 337 18.31 -1.95 -17.63
CA LEU A 337 16.99 -2.55 -17.79
C LEU A 337 16.62 -2.78 -19.26
N LYS A 338 17.03 -1.91 -20.18
CA LYS A 338 16.86 -2.10 -21.64
C LYS A 338 17.49 -3.40 -22.17
N LYS A 339 18.45 -3.98 -21.44
CA LYS A 339 19.17 -5.20 -21.85
C LYS A 339 18.59 -6.46 -21.18
N LEU A 340 17.63 -6.32 -20.26
CA LEU A 340 17.09 -7.42 -19.46
C LEU A 340 15.61 -7.68 -19.83
N PRO A 341 15.20 -8.95 -20.00
CA PRO A 341 13.80 -9.27 -20.23
C PRO A 341 12.91 -8.78 -19.08
N GLY A 342 11.81 -8.09 -19.36
CA GLY A 342 10.91 -7.52 -18.34
C GLY A 342 11.37 -6.18 -17.78
N GLY A 343 12.52 -5.65 -18.23
CA GLY A 343 13.00 -4.34 -17.78
C GLY A 343 12.15 -3.16 -18.26
N GLU A 344 11.32 -3.34 -19.29
CA GLU A 344 10.48 -2.28 -19.87
C GLU A 344 9.50 -1.68 -18.87
N GLU A 345 8.99 -2.49 -17.95
CA GLU A 345 8.08 -2.04 -16.88
C GLU A 345 8.79 -1.03 -15.95
N TYR A 346 10.04 -1.32 -15.59
CA TYR A 346 10.82 -0.54 -14.63
C TYR A 346 11.46 0.72 -15.23
N ILE A 347 11.63 0.79 -16.55
CA ILE A 347 12.11 2.00 -17.24
C ILE A 347 11.16 3.17 -16.99
N ARG A 348 9.85 2.92 -17.00
CA ARG A 348 8.84 3.95 -16.74
C ARG A 348 8.94 4.51 -15.32
N LYS A 349 9.08 3.63 -14.34
CA LYS A 349 9.30 3.97 -12.92
C LYS A 349 10.54 4.87 -12.74
N ALA A 350 11.64 4.56 -13.42
CA ALA A 350 12.86 5.39 -13.41
C ALA A 350 12.62 6.81 -13.94
N GLU A 351 11.91 6.94 -15.07
CA GLU A 351 11.58 8.25 -15.65
C GLU A 351 10.65 9.07 -14.73
N TYR A 352 9.68 8.42 -14.07
CA TYR A 352 8.82 9.08 -13.11
C TYR A 352 9.61 9.62 -11.90
N MET A 353 10.49 8.80 -11.31
CA MET A 353 11.34 9.24 -10.19
C MET A 353 12.26 10.40 -10.55
N LYS A 354 12.78 10.42 -11.78
CA LYS A 354 13.58 11.52 -12.32
C LYS A 354 12.76 12.81 -12.41
N ARG A 355 11.55 12.75 -12.96
CA ARG A 355 10.64 13.92 -13.07
C ARG A 355 10.22 14.43 -11.70
N LEU A 356 9.83 13.54 -10.78
CA LEU A 356 9.43 13.91 -9.41
C LEU A 356 10.56 14.62 -8.67
N THR A 357 11.78 14.10 -8.77
CA THR A 357 12.97 14.75 -8.18
C THR A 357 13.25 16.11 -8.79
N ALA A 358 13.10 16.26 -10.11
CA ALA A 358 13.31 17.55 -10.77
C ALA A 358 12.33 18.61 -10.25
N ILE A 359 11.07 18.23 -10.05
CA ILE A 359 10.03 19.08 -9.44
C ILE A 359 10.42 19.40 -7.99
N GLU A 360 10.73 18.39 -7.18
CA GLU A 360 11.15 18.56 -5.78
C GLU A 360 12.32 19.55 -5.64
N LYS A 361 13.39 19.37 -6.43
CA LYS A 361 14.55 20.28 -6.43
C LYS A 361 14.17 21.71 -6.82
N LYS A 362 13.29 21.87 -7.80
CA LYS A 362 12.77 23.16 -8.24
C LYS A 362 12.00 23.87 -7.12
N ILE A 363 11.16 23.13 -6.40
CA ILE A 363 10.37 23.65 -5.27
C ILE A 363 11.25 23.91 -4.04
N ALA A 364 12.20 23.05 -3.73
CA ALA A 364 13.14 23.24 -2.64
C ALA A 364 14.02 24.49 -2.83
N ALA A 365 14.43 24.77 -4.08
CA ALA A 365 15.19 25.98 -4.41
C ALA A 365 14.35 27.26 -4.33
N ASN A 366 13.07 27.19 -4.72
CA ASN A 366 12.11 28.29 -4.59
C ASN A 366 10.70 27.72 -4.43
N PRO A 367 10.12 27.78 -3.21
CA PRO A 367 8.77 27.26 -2.96
C PRO A 367 7.68 27.90 -3.82
N ASN A 368 7.94 29.11 -4.35
CA ASN A 368 7.03 29.87 -5.20
C ASN A 368 7.31 29.69 -6.70
N ALA A 369 8.20 28.78 -7.10
CA ALA A 369 8.46 28.52 -8.51
C ALA A 369 7.18 28.04 -9.21
N GLU A 370 6.93 28.53 -10.42
CA GLU A 370 5.81 28.06 -11.25
C GLU A 370 6.14 26.68 -11.83
N LEU A 371 5.16 25.78 -11.80
CA LEU A 371 5.22 24.49 -12.50
C LEU A 371 4.54 24.65 -13.86
N THR A 372 5.15 24.06 -14.88
CA THR A 372 4.59 23.98 -16.23
C THR A 372 3.36 23.06 -16.23
N SER A 373 2.51 23.18 -17.25
CA SER A 373 1.36 22.29 -17.43
C SER A 373 1.76 20.81 -17.46
N GLU A 374 2.88 20.46 -18.09
CA GLU A 374 3.39 19.08 -18.13
C GLU A 374 3.87 18.58 -16.76
N GLU A 375 4.51 19.44 -15.97
CA GLU A 375 4.91 19.12 -14.59
C GLU A 375 3.68 18.93 -13.70
N LEU A 376 2.64 19.76 -13.86
CA LEU A 376 1.39 19.64 -13.10
C LEU A 376 0.56 18.43 -13.50
N ARG A 377 0.42 18.13 -14.80
CA ARG A 377 -0.23 16.90 -15.27
C ARG A 377 0.44 15.65 -14.71
N PHE A 378 1.77 15.66 -14.63
CA PHE A 378 2.53 14.59 -14.00
C PHE A 378 2.34 14.56 -12.48
N LEU A 379 2.62 15.67 -11.78
CA LEU A 379 2.56 15.75 -10.32
C LEU A 379 1.16 15.43 -9.77
N TYR A 380 0.10 15.84 -10.47
CA TYR A 380 -1.29 15.55 -10.11
C TYR A 380 -1.85 14.30 -10.79
N GLU A 381 -1.00 13.55 -11.48
CA GLU A 381 -1.32 12.24 -12.07
C GLU A 381 -2.57 12.30 -12.96
N LEU A 382 -2.71 13.38 -13.74
CA LEU A 382 -3.84 13.61 -14.65
C LEU A 382 -3.81 12.68 -15.87
N ASP A 383 -2.61 12.20 -16.23
CA ASP A 383 -2.38 11.32 -17.37
C ASP A 383 -2.37 9.84 -16.97
N HIS A 384 -1.66 9.53 -15.89
CA HIS A 384 -1.43 8.19 -15.37
C HIS A 384 -0.89 8.27 -13.93
N GLU A 385 -1.07 7.21 -13.16
CA GLU A 385 -0.50 7.15 -11.81
C GLU A 385 1.04 7.14 -11.85
N ILE A 386 1.67 7.76 -10.85
CA ILE A 386 3.11 7.75 -10.65
C ILE A 386 3.46 6.46 -9.93
N GLU A 387 4.17 5.58 -10.61
CA GLU A 387 4.76 4.37 -10.04
C GLU A 387 6.21 4.62 -9.59
N GLY A 388 6.51 4.25 -8.34
CA GLY A 388 7.86 4.23 -7.76
C GLY A 388 8.49 2.83 -7.74
N PHE A 389 9.66 2.70 -7.12
CA PHE A 389 10.31 1.41 -6.88
C PHE A 389 9.97 0.81 -5.51
N GLY A 390 9.45 1.63 -4.60
CA GLY A 390 8.96 1.24 -3.29
C GLY A 390 7.60 0.55 -3.33
N TYR A 391 7.20 0.03 -2.16
CA TYR A 391 5.93 -0.67 -1.94
C TYR A 391 4.76 0.27 -1.65
N GLU A 392 5.04 1.55 -1.39
CA GLU A 392 4.05 2.60 -1.04
C GLU A 392 4.07 3.74 -2.08
N GLU A 393 3.03 4.58 -2.10
CA GLU A 393 3.03 5.84 -2.86
C GLU A 393 4.21 6.72 -2.40
N ASP A 394 4.95 7.32 -3.34
CA ASP A 394 6.09 8.16 -2.99
C ASP A 394 5.61 9.36 -2.15
N PRO A 395 6.07 9.50 -0.90
CA PRO A 395 5.54 10.51 0.04
C PRO A 395 5.73 11.93 -0.47
N ARG A 396 6.72 12.18 -1.33
CA ARG A 396 6.99 13.50 -1.91
C ARG A 396 5.82 14.03 -2.73
N ILE A 397 5.04 13.15 -3.37
CA ILE A 397 3.85 13.55 -4.14
C ILE A 397 2.87 14.26 -3.22
N GLY A 398 2.53 13.65 -2.08
CA GLY A 398 1.66 14.23 -1.06
C GLY A 398 2.23 15.51 -0.47
N GLU A 399 3.51 15.50 -0.07
CA GLU A 399 4.18 16.66 0.52
C GLU A 399 4.17 17.89 -0.40
N ILE A 400 4.51 17.70 -1.68
CA ILE A 400 4.53 18.78 -2.67
C ILE A 400 3.11 19.29 -2.94
N ARG A 401 2.14 18.40 -3.10
CA ARG A 401 0.73 18.76 -3.33
C ARG A 401 0.15 19.55 -2.15
N THR A 402 0.43 19.15 -0.91
CA THR A 402 -0.01 19.87 0.29
C THR A 402 0.63 21.26 0.38
N LEU A 403 1.91 21.39 0.06
CA LEU A 403 2.61 22.67 0.08
C LEU A 403 2.08 23.66 -0.98
N ARG A 404 1.59 23.15 -2.12
CA ARG A 404 1.33 23.96 -3.31
C ARG A 404 -0.11 23.99 -3.82
N GLY A 405 -1.01 23.15 -3.30
CA GLY A 405 -2.36 22.97 -3.83
C GLY A 405 -3.07 24.26 -4.24
N ASP A 406 -3.18 25.21 -3.32
CA ASP A 406 -3.84 26.51 -3.58
C ASP A 406 -3.17 27.34 -4.68
N ARG A 407 -1.84 27.25 -4.80
CA ARG A 407 -1.06 27.93 -5.83
C ARG A 407 -1.28 27.30 -7.20
N ASP A 408 -1.32 25.98 -7.26
CA ASP A 408 -1.44 25.24 -8.52
C ASP A 408 -2.89 25.22 -9.04
N LYS A 409 -3.88 25.52 -8.19
CA LYS A 409 -5.32 25.55 -8.50
C LYS A 409 -5.69 26.28 -9.81
N PRO A 410 -5.22 27.51 -10.12
CA PRO A 410 -5.61 28.20 -11.34
C PRO A 410 -5.14 27.50 -12.62
N GLU A 411 -3.92 26.96 -12.61
CA GLU A 411 -3.36 26.25 -13.76
C GLU A 411 -3.97 24.85 -13.88
N LEU A 412 -4.25 24.17 -12.78
CA LEU A 412 -5.01 22.91 -12.76
C LEU A 412 -6.41 23.09 -13.35
N ALA A 413 -7.13 24.15 -12.98
CA ALA A 413 -8.44 24.46 -13.54
C ALA A 413 -8.40 24.73 -15.05
N ARG A 414 -7.25 25.21 -15.56
CA ARG A 414 -7.03 25.43 -16.98
C ARG A 414 -6.75 24.13 -17.76
N ILE A 415 -5.98 23.22 -17.19
CA ILE A 415 -5.52 21.99 -17.90
C ILE A 415 -6.44 20.79 -17.69
N LEU A 416 -7.20 20.75 -16.59
CA LEU A 416 -8.10 19.63 -16.29
C LEU A 416 -9.17 19.38 -17.36
N PRO A 417 -9.82 20.41 -17.96
CA PRO A 417 -10.76 20.18 -19.06
C PRO A 417 -10.15 19.46 -20.27
N GLU A 418 -8.89 19.76 -20.59
CA GLU A 418 -8.15 19.10 -21.66
C GLU A 418 -7.87 17.63 -21.31
N ALA A 419 -7.42 17.35 -20.08
CA ALA A 419 -7.22 15.98 -19.60
C ALA A 419 -8.52 15.15 -19.62
N ILE A 420 -9.67 15.73 -19.26
CA ILE A 420 -10.97 15.07 -19.36
C ILE A 420 -11.39 14.88 -20.83
N MET A 421 -11.11 15.84 -21.72
CA MET A 421 -11.43 15.75 -23.15
C MET A 421 -10.70 14.58 -23.83
N GLU A 422 -9.46 14.30 -23.42
CA GLU A 422 -8.66 13.18 -23.95
C GLU A 422 -9.31 11.80 -23.65
N GLN A 423 -10.14 11.72 -22.61
CA GLN A 423 -10.87 10.49 -22.22
C GLN A 423 -12.13 10.23 -23.07
N VAL A 424 -12.57 11.16 -23.92
CA VAL A 424 -13.82 11.00 -24.71
C VAL A 424 -13.81 9.73 -25.57
N ARG A 425 -12.64 9.35 -26.10
CA ARG A 425 -12.50 8.16 -26.95
C ARG A 425 -12.68 6.86 -26.16
N SER A 426 -12.05 6.75 -24.99
CA SER A 426 -12.17 5.56 -24.14
C SER A 426 -13.59 5.49 -23.54
N ALA A 427 -14.15 6.62 -23.09
CA ALA A 427 -15.54 6.71 -22.65
C ALA A 427 -16.53 6.26 -23.73
N TYR A 428 -16.33 6.66 -24.99
CA TYR A 428 -17.15 6.18 -26.11
C TYR A 428 -16.98 4.67 -26.36
N THR A 429 -15.76 4.16 -26.26
CA THR A 429 -15.47 2.72 -26.48
C THR A 429 -16.20 1.87 -25.44
N ALA A 430 -16.18 2.29 -24.18
CA ALA A 430 -16.92 1.68 -23.09
C ALA A 430 -18.44 1.80 -23.30
N TYR A 431 -18.93 3.01 -23.57
CA TYR A 431 -20.33 3.28 -23.90
C TYR A 431 -20.83 2.33 -24.99
N ARG A 432 -20.09 2.21 -26.11
CA ARG A 432 -20.50 1.40 -27.25
C ARG A 432 -20.61 -0.07 -26.88
N THR A 433 -19.62 -0.58 -26.13
CA THR A 433 -19.61 -1.96 -25.63
C THR A 433 -20.83 -2.25 -24.75
N VAL A 434 -21.12 -1.37 -23.80
CA VAL A 434 -22.26 -1.52 -22.89
C VAL A 434 -23.59 -1.36 -23.64
N ALA A 435 -23.72 -0.34 -24.49
CA ALA A 435 -24.93 -0.08 -25.26
C ALA A 435 -25.28 -1.24 -26.20
N ASP A 436 -24.30 -1.85 -26.87
CA ASP A 436 -24.57 -2.97 -27.77
C ASP A 436 -25.10 -4.21 -27.05
N LYS A 437 -24.60 -4.47 -25.84
CA LYS A 437 -25.07 -5.57 -24.99
C LYS A 437 -26.49 -5.31 -24.46
N LEU A 438 -26.80 -4.06 -24.12
CA LEU A 438 -28.12 -3.70 -23.59
C LEU A 438 -29.20 -3.57 -24.68
N LEU A 439 -28.90 -2.85 -25.76
CA LEU A 439 -29.85 -2.54 -26.85
C LEU A 439 -30.03 -3.70 -27.84
N GLY A 440 -29.10 -4.65 -27.88
CA GLY A 440 -29.14 -5.83 -28.77
C GLY A 440 -30.31 -6.79 -28.55
N THR A 441 -31.14 -6.59 -27.52
CA THR A 441 -32.20 -7.52 -27.09
C THR A 441 -33.63 -7.17 -27.52
N LYS A 442 -33.92 -5.95 -28.02
CA LYS A 442 -35.28 -5.56 -28.42
C LYS A 442 -35.49 -5.56 -29.94
N ARG A 443 -36.12 -6.61 -30.48
CA ARG A 443 -36.85 -6.58 -31.76
C ARG A 443 -38.33 -6.30 -31.46
N GLY A 444 -38.76 -5.05 -31.60
CA GLY A 444 -40.19 -4.73 -31.59
C GLY A 444 -40.87 -5.22 -32.87
N VAL A 445 -42.09 -5.74 -32.75
CA VAL A 445 -42.89 -6.33 -33.86
C VAL A 445 -43.19 -5.32 -34.99
N PHE A 446 -43.01 -4.01 -34.76
CA PHE A 446 -43.14 -2.95 -35.79
C PHE A 446 -42.18 -1.73 -35.61
N GLY A 447 -41.07 -1.85 -34.86
CA GLY A 447 -40.27 -0.67 -34.44
C GLY A 447 -38.81 -0.68 -34.90
N LYS A 448 -38.30 0.47 -35.36
CA LYS A 448 -36.85 0.71 -35.61
C LYS A 448 -36.02 0.25 -34.40
N ARG A 449 -34.85 -0.36 -34.63
CA ARG A 449 -33.85 -0.62 -33.58
C ARG A 449 -33.50 0.71 -32.91
N GLU A 450 -33.62 0.79 -31.57
CA GLU A 450 -32.86 1.79 -30.81
C GLU A 450 -31.38 1.51 -31.07
N ALA A 451 -30.72 2.43 -31.78
CA ALA A 451 -29.32 2.31 -32.12
C ALA A 451 -28.50 3.15 -31.16
N ALA A 452 -27.37 2.62 -30.68
CA ALA A 452 -26.42 3.43 -29.91
C ALA A 452 -25.97 4.62 -30.76
N ILE A 453 -25.79 5.77 -30.13
CA ILE A 453 -25.38 6.99 -30.83
C ILE A 453 -23.94 6.90 -31.33
N SER A 454 -23.59 7.76 -32.30
CA SER A 454 -22.26 7.73 -32.91
C SER A 454 -21.19 8.34 -31.99
N ALA A 455 -19.91 8.05 -32.28
CA ALA A 455 -18.79 8.70 -31.60
C ALA A 455 -18.85 10.24 -31.72
N GLN A 456 -19.32 10.73 -32.86
CA GLN A 456 -19.47 12.16 -33.12
C GLN A 456 -20.55 12.78 -32.24
N ASP A 457 -21.67 12.06 -32.02
CA ASP A 457 -22.74 12.52 -31.15
C ASP A 457 -22.29 12.56 -29.68
N VAL A 458 -21.57 11.55 -29.19
CA VAL A 458 -20.98 11.56 -27.84
C VAL A 458 -20.00 12.72 -27.70
N LYS A 459 -19.17 12.97 -28.71
CA LYS A 459 -18.23 14.12 -28.70
C LYS A 459 -18.97 15.46 -28.64
N GLN A 460 -20.08 15.62 -29.36
CA GLN A 460 -20.90 16.84 -29.33
C GLN A 460 -21.63 17.02 -27.99
N LEU A 461 -22.14 15.93 -27.41
CA LEU A 461 -22.72 15.93 -26.06
C LEU A 461 -21.67 16.35 -25.03
N PHE A 462 -20.47 15.78 -25.11
CA PHE A 462 -19.35 16.17 -24.24
C PHE A 462 -19.00 17.65 -24.42
N ALA A 463 -18.82 18.15 -25.65
CA ALA A 463 -18.51 19.57 -25.89
C ALA A 463 -19.61 20.54 -25.39
N THR A 464 -20.84 20.07 -25.22
CA THR A 464 -21.93 20.84 -24.61
C THR A 464 -21.83 20.81 -23.09
N LYS A 465 -21.60 19.62 -22.53
CA LYS A 465 -21.42 19.42 -21.08
C LYS A 465 -20.15 20.07 -20.54
N ASP A 466 -19.04 20.03 -21.26
CA ASP A 466 -17.79 20.70 -20.92
C ASP A 466 -18.00 22.22 -20.76
N ARG A 467 -18.72 22.86 -21.68
CA ARG A 467 -19.07 24.29 -21.56
C ARG A 467 -19.97 24.58 -20.36
N GLU A 468 -20.90 23.67 -20.05
CA GLU A 468 -21.75 23.76 -18.85
C GLU A 468 -20.92 23.63 -17.56
N TRP A 469 -20.03 22.64 -17.50
CA TRP A 469 -19.12 22.35 -16.39
C TRP A 469 -18.10 23.47 -16.15
N GLN A 470 -17.63 24.12 -17.20
CA GLN A 470 -16.79 25.34 -17.09
C GLN A 470 -17.60 26.52 -16.55
N ALA A 471 -18.85 26.69 -16.99
CA ALA A 471 -19.67 27.82 -16.58
C ALA A 471 -20.22 27.71 -15.14
N ASN A 472 -20.39 26.50 -14.62
CA ASN A 472 -21.04 26.25 -13.34
C ASN A 472 -20.05 25.90 -12.20
N GLY A 473 -18.75 25.98 -12.43
CA GLY A 473 -17.73 25.70 -11.40
C GLY A 473 -17.50 24.21 -11.12
N THR A 474 -17.96 23.30 -11.98
CA THR A 474 -17.69 21.86 -11.81
C THR A 474 -16.18 21.61 -11.82
N TYR A 475 -15.42 22.17 -12.76
CA TYR A 475 -13.96 21.98 -12.81
C TYR A 475 -13.24 22.53 -11.58
N ASP A 476 -13.69 23.66 -11.02
CA ASP A 476 -13.13 24.18 -9.76
C ASP A 476 -13.33 23.19 -8.61
N TYR A 477 -14.52 22.56 -8.53
CA TYR A 477 -14.79 21.50 -7.58
C TYR A 477 -13.89 20.27 -7.82
N LEU A 478 -13.71 19.84 -9.08
CA LEU A 478 -12.82 18.71 -9.36
C LEU A 478 -11.38 19.00 -8.92
N VAL A 479 -10.88 20.21 -9.15
CA VAL A 479 -9.54 20.63 -8.72
C VAL A 479 -9.44 20.65 -7.19
N GLU A 480 -10.46 21.15 -6.49
CA GLU A 480 -10.54 21.06 -5.02
C GLU A 480 -10.41 19.61 -4.55
N GLN A 481 -11.21 18.70 -5.12
CA GLN A 481 -11.17 17.28 -4.74
C GLN A 481 -9.87 16.59 -5.12
N LEU A 482 -9.24 16.99 -6.23
CA LEU A 482 -7.94 16.49 -6.65
C LEU A 482 -6.84 16.90 -5.66
N ILE A 483 -6.85 18.15 -5.17
CA ILE A 483 -5.89 18.65 -4.20
C ILE A 483 -6.13 18.05 -2.81
N GLU A 484 -7.38 18.07 -2.34
CA GLU A 484 -7.74 17.66 -0.97
C GLU A 484 -7.72 16.14 -0.79
N ASN A 485 -8.22 15.40 -1.78
CA ASN A 485 -8.46 13.95 -1.65
C ASN A 485 -7.60 13.11 -2.60
N GLY A 486 -6.80 13.73 -3.49
CA GLY A 486 -6.11 13.01 -4.57
C GLY A 486 -7.08 12.41 -5.60
N ALA A 487 -8.33 12.90 -5.64
CA ALA A 487 -9.40 12.32 -6.45
C ALA A 487 -9.24 12.72 -7.93
N ARG A 488 -8.80 11.77 -8.75
CA ARG A 488 -8.71 11.93 -10.21
C ARG A 488 -10.04 11.55 -10.84
N PHE A 489 -10.54 12.33 -11.78
CA PHE A 489 -11.89 12.11 -12.33
C PHE A 489 -11.85 11.44 -13.70
N ASN A 490 -12.68 10.41 -13.83
CA ASN A 490 -12.85 9.64 -15.05
C ASN A 490 -14.16 9.99 -15.73
N LEU A 491 -14.10 10.34 -17.01
CA LEU A 491 -15.25 10.55 -17.87
C LEU A 491 -15.89 9.19 -18.19
N VAL A 492 -17.15 9.04 -17.80
CA VAL A 492 -17.95 7.85 -18.06
C VAL A 492 -19.17 8.23 -18.86
N ALA A 493 -19.34 7.58 -20.02
CA ALA A 493 -20.49 7.73 -20.88
C ALA A 493 -21.41 6.51 -20.73
N THR A 494 -22.48 6.66 -19.95
CA THR A 494 -23.41 5.56 -19.65
C THR A 494 -24.65 5.64 -20.55
N PRO A 495 -25.11 4.54 -21.17
CA PRO A 495 -26.41 4.53 -21.84
C PRO A 495 -27.52 4.88 -20.86
N ASN A 496 -28.30 5.93 -21.15
CA ASN A 496 -29.36 6.38 -20.25
C ASN A 496 -30.66 5.65 -20.57
N ILE A 497 -30.69 4.36 -20.26
CA ILE A 497 -31.83 3.47 -20.46
C ILE A 497 -32.20 2.80 -19.15
N GLU A 498 -33.46 2.37 -19.01
CA GLU A 498 -33.82 1.46 -17.94
C GLU A 498 -33.27 0.05 -18.24
N ALA A 499 -32.37 -0.42 -17.38
CA ALA A 499 -31.76 -1.75 -17.47
C ALA A 499 -32.19 -2.61 -16.28
N SER A 500 -32.60 -3.85 -16.52
CA SER A 500 -32.95 -4.77 -15.44
C SER A 500 -31.72 -5.24 -14.67
N GLU A 501 -31.98 -5.78 -13.48
CA GLU A 501 -31.00 -6.47 -12.64
C GLU A 501 -30.19 -7.50 -13.44
N ASP A 502 -30.87 -8.41 -14.15
CA ASP A 502 -30.24 -9.44 -14.98
C ASP A 502 -29.32 -8.86 -16.08
N GLN A 503 -29.70 -7.74 -16.67
CA GLN A 503 -28.89 -7.09 -17.70
C GLN A 503 -27.59 -6.52 -17.11
N ILE A 504 -27.64 -5.93 -15.92
CA ILE A 504 -26.43 -5.43 -15.24
C ILE A 504 -25.53 -6.57 -14.79
N VAL A 505 -26.09 -7.62 -14.21
CA VAL A 505 -25.33 -8.81 -13.80
C VAL A 505 -24.64 -9.43 -15.03
N ALA A 506 -25.35 -9.58 -16.15
CA ALA A 506 -24.76 -10.09 -17.38
C ALA A 506 -23.63 -9.22 -17.94
N LEU A 507 -23.72 -7.88 -17.81
CA LEU A 507 -22.62 -6.98 -18.20
C LEU A 507 -21.37 -7.18 -17.34
N ALA A 508 -21.56 -7.34 -16.02
CA ALA A 508 -20.48 -7.56 -15.07
C ALA A 508 -19.83 -8.94 -15.24
N GLU A 509 -20.63 -9.98 -15.47
CA GLU A 509 -20.11 -11.33 -15.76
C GLU A 509 -19.35 -11.38 -17.08
N ASP A 510 -19.82 -10.66 -18.09
CA ASP A 510 -19.11 -10.56 -19.36
C ASP A 510 -17.78 -9.83 -19.22
N PHE A 511 -17.74 -8.76 -18.41
CA PHE A 511 -16.49 -8.05 -18.10
C PHE A 511 -15.45 -8.97 -17.46
N GLY A 512 -15.87 -9.85 -16.54
CA GLY A 512 -15.02 -10.78 -15.80
C GLY A 512 -14.47 -11.95 -16.63
N LYS A 513 -14.96 -12.19 -17.85
CA LYS A 513 -14.39 -13.22 -18.74
C LYS A 513 -12.96 -12.90 -19.17
N ASP A 514 -12.64 -11.60 -19.23
CA ASP A 514 -11.31 -11.11 -19.58
C ASP A 514 -10.49 -10.73 -18.33
N GLN A 515 -10.94 -11.10 -17.13
CA GLN A 515 -10.20 -10.92 -15.87
C GLN A 515 -9.55 -12.24 -15.44
N PRO A 516 -8.54 -12.20 -14.54
CA PRO A 516 -7.95 -13.40 -13.96
C PRO A 516 -8.98 -14.32 -13.28
N TYR A 517 -10.08 -13.74 -12.77
CA TYR A 517 -11.16 -14.45 -12.11
C TYR A 517 -12.55 -14.05 -12.63
N SER A 518 -13.46 -15.02 -12.69
CA SER A 518 -14.85 -14.78 -13.07
C SER A 518 -15.60 -13.95 -12.02
N THR A 519 -16.50 -13.08 -12.46
CA THR A 519 -17.28 -12.19 -11.59
C THR A 519 -18.05 -12.95 -10.51
N TYR A 520 -17.87 -12.54 -9.26
CA TYR A 520 -18.70 -12.99 -8.15
C TYR A 520 -19.96 -12.14 -8.04
N VAL A 521 -21.11 -12.78 -7.81
CA VAL A 521 -22.41 -12.12 -7.64
C VAL A 521 -23.06 -12.61 -6.35
N TYR A 522 -23.44 -11.69 -5.46
CA TYR A 522 -24.22 -12.02 -4.27
C TYR A 522 -25.71 -12.11 -4.61
N ASP A 523 -26.13 -13.31 -5.01
CA ASP A 523 -27.46 -13.58 -5.56
C ASP A 523 -28.62 -13.09 -4.69
N GLU A 524 -28.52 -13.14 -3.36
CA GLU A 524 -29.61 -12.73 -2.47
C GLU A 524 -29.97 -11.23 -2.58
N LEU A 525 -29.05 -10.42 -3.13
CA LEU A 525 -29.25 -9.00 -3.38
C LEU A 525 -29.43 -8.68 -4.87
N TYR A 526 -28.77 -9.42 -5.77
CA TYR A 526 -28.68 -9.16 -7.22
C TYR A 526 -29.47 -10.09 -8.14
N ARG A 527 -30.19 -11.09 -7.62
CA ARG A 527 -31.03 -12.00 -8.43
C ARG A 527 -32.37 -12.28 -7.77
N ARG A 528 -32.86 -11.31 -7.01
CA ARG A 528 -34.07 -11.43 -6.19
C ARG A 528 -35.10 -10.33 -6.48
N GLY A 529 -34.87 -9.47 -7.48
CA GLY A 529 -35.77 -8.37 -7.80
C GLY A 529 -35.91 -7.36 -6.65
N ARG A 530 -34.82 -7.11 -5.92
CA ARG A 530 -34.82 -6.25 -4.72
C ARG A 530 -34.97 -4.77 -5.04
N TYR A 531 -34.53 -4.37 -6.23
CA TYR A 531 -34.55 -3.00 -6.75
C TYR A 531 -35.10 -2.99 -8.17
N SER A 532 -35.71 -1.88 -8.55
CA SER A 532 -36.26 -1.62 -9.88
C SER A 532 -35.16 -1.42 -10.93
N GLY A 533 -35.50 -1.60 -12.21
CA GLY A 533 -34.57 -1.33 -13.30
C GLY A 533 -34.08 0.14 -13.30
N ARG A 534 -34.92 1.08 -12.88
CA ARG A 534 -34.53 2.49 -12.73
C ARG A 534 -33.50 2.70 -11.62
N GLU A 535 -33.65 2.05 -10.46
CA GLU A 535 -32.66 2.12 -9.36
C GLU A 535 -31.33 1.52 -9.79
N TRP A 536 -31.36 0.38 -10.47
CA TRP A 536 -30.17 -0.29 -11.01
C TRP A 536 -29.42 0.56 -12.06
N SER A 537 -30.16 1.18 -12.98
CA SER A 537 -29.59 1.93 -14.11
C SER A 537 -29.36 3.42 -13.85
N GLY A 538 -29.91 3.97 -12.77
CA GLY A 538 -29.94 5.41 -12.52
C GLY A 538 -30.68 6.21 -13.59
N ASN A 539 -31.51 5.56 -14.44
CA ASN A 539 -32.16 6.22 -15.57
C ASN A 539 -32.95 7.45 -15.13
N SER A 540 -32.56 8.61 -15.68
CA SER A 540 -33.20 9.88 -15.38
C SER A 540 -33.20 10.75 -16.64
N GLY A 541 -34.36 11.33 -16.94
CA GLY A 541 -34.55 12.18 -18.13
C GLY A 541 -34.53 11.42 -19.47
N ASN A 542 -34.40 12.18 -20.56
CA ASN A 542 -34.59 11.70 -21.94
C ASN A 542 -33.32 11.76 -22.80
N ALA A 543 -32.19 12.20 -22.25
CA ALA A 543 -30.92 12.20 -22.99
C ALA A 543 -30.52 10.75 -23.31
N PRO A 544 -29.93 10.43 -24.47
CA PRO A 544 -29.55 9.06 -24.84
C PRO A 544 -28.34 8.53 -24.03
N VAL A 545 -27.50 9.44 -23.54
CA VAL A 545 -26.28 9.15 -22.79
C VAL A 545 -26.20 10.07 -21.59
N ARG A 546 -25.82 9.51 -20.45
CA ARG A 546 -25.47 10.24 -19.24
C ARG A 546 -23.96 10.32 -19.15
N LEU A 547 -23.42 11.54 -19.20
CA LEU A 547 -22.00 11.79 -18.95
C LEU A 547 -21.82 12.01 -17.46
N SER A 548 -20.86 11.31 -16.86
CA SER A 548 -20.54 11.43 -15.43
C SER A 548 -19.03 11.56 -15.28
N LEU A 549 -18.60 12.31 -14.27
CA LEU A 549 -17.23 12.36 -13.82
C LEU A 549 -17.14 11.58 -12.51
N ILE A 550 -16.53 10.39 -12.55
CA ILE A 550 -16.41 9.49 -11.41
C ILE A 550 -15.00 9.62 -10.82
N PRO A 551 -14.84 9.98 -9.53
CA PRO A 551 -13.52 10.11 -8.93
C PRO A 551 -12.88 8.73 -8.79
N SER A 552 -11.55 8.64 -8.80
CA SER A 552 -10.76 7.43 -8.56
C SER A 552 -10.58 7.15 -7.08
N ARG A 553 -10.72 8.15 -6.21
CA ARG A 553 -10.65 7.99 -4.76
C ARG A 553 -12.01 8.25 -4.10
N VAL A 554 -12.13 7.76 -2.87
CA VAL A 554 -13.33 7.94 -2.04
C VAL A 554 -13.42 9.38 -1.55
N ASP A 555 -14.62 9.80 -1.18
CA ASP A 555 -14.84 11.10 -0.56
C ASP A 555 -14.51 11.03 0.93
N ASN A 556 -13.48 11.74 1.40
CA ASN A 556 -13.04 11.66 2.80
C ASN A 556 -14.06 12.20 3.81
N GLU A 557 -14.89 13.17 3.43
CA GLU A 557 -15.90 13.77 4.32
C GLU A 557 -17.06 12.81 4.58
N LEU A 558 -17.50 12.11 3.52
CA LEU A 558 -18.60 11.13 3.59
C LEU A 558 -18.11 9.73 3.97
N SER A 559 -16.85 9.42 3.72
CA SER A 559 -16.30 8.13 4.12
C SER A 559 -16.22 8.03 5.65
N TYR A 560 -16.21 6.82 6.18
CA TYR A 560 -16.23 6.54 7.62
C TYR A 560 -17.51 6.97 8.35
N LYS A 561 -18.62 7.05 7.60
CA LYS A 561 -19.96 7.39 8.09
C LYS A 561 -20.95 6.24 7.78
N ARG A 562 -22.03 6.16 8.54
CA ARG A 562 -23.13 5.19 8.28
C ARG A 562 -23.92 5.60 7.05
N ALA A 563 -24.61 4.67 6.39
CA ALA A 563 -25.32 4.95 5.14
C ALA A 563 -26.37 6.08 5.28
N ASP A 564 -27.11 6.12 6.38
CA ASP A 564 -28.09 7.18 6.67
C ASP A 564 -27.44 8.57 6.78
N GLU A 565 -26.26 8.63 7.41
CA GLU A 565 -25.48 9.85 7.51
C GLU A 565 -24.85 10.25 6.16
N GLN A 566 -24.36 9.29 5.37
CA GLN A 566 -23.87 9.52 4.01
C GLN A 566 -24.96 10.09 3.11
N VAL A 567 -26.18 9.54 3.17
CA VAL A 567 -27.35 10.06 2.45
C VAL A 567 -27.68 11.49 2.89
N ARG A 568 -27.63 11.79 4.19
CA ARG A 568 -27.84 13.15 4.70
C ARG A 568 -26.81 14.12 4.12
N LEU A 569 -25.52 13.78 4.20
CA LEU A 569 -24.43 14.64 3.70
C LEU A 569 -24.50 14.83 2.19
N LEU A 570 -24.85 13.79 1.43
CA LEU A 570 -25.12 13.89 0.00
C LEU A 570 -26.24 14.91 -0.28
N ARG A 571 -27.37 14.81 0.42
CA ARG A 571 -28.50 15.75 0.25
C ARG A 571 -28.12 17.18 0.61
N GLU A 572 -27.35 17.38 1.68
CA GLU A 572 -26.84 18.71 2.04
C GLU A 572 -25.92 19.27 0.96
N ARG A 573 -25.07 18.44 0.36
CA ARG A 573 -24.19 18.86 -0.73
C ARG A 573 -24.97 19.19 -1.99
N GLN A 574 -25.96 18.38 -2.36
CA GLN A 574 -26.88 18.66 -3.47
C GLN A 574 -27.66 19.97 -3.25
N ALA A 575 -28.02 20.29 -2.00
CA ALA A 575 -28.69 21.55 -1.68
C ALA A 575 -27.74 22.76 -1.72
N ARG A 576 -26.48 22.58 -1.30
CA ARG A 576 -25.45 23.63 -1.29
C ARG A 576 -24.89 23.93 -2.68
N ARG A 577 -24.71 22.91 -3.51
CA ARG A 577 -24.11 22.96 -4.85
C ARG A 577 -24.95 22.15 -5.86
N PRO A 578 -26.21 22.55 -6.14
CA PRO A 578 -27.11 21.82 -7.03
C PRO A 578 -26.57 21.67 -8.47
N GLU A 579 -25.75 22.62 -8.91
CA GLU A 579 -25.11 22.66 -10.23
C GLU A 579 -24.12 21.54 -10.48
N LEU A 580 -23.54 20.94 -9.43
CA LEU A 580 -22.63 19.80 -9.56
C LEU A 580 -23.37 18.51 -9.95
N HIS A 581 -24.68 18.44 -9.73
CA HIS A 581 -25.48 17.22 -9.90
C HIS A 581 -24.85 16.00 -9.20
N ALA A 582 -24.25 16.23 -8.03
CA ALA A 582 -23.57 15.21 -7.25
C ALA A 582 -24.51 14.05 -6.91
N ARG A 583 -24.06 12.81 -7.15
CA ARG A 583 -24.86 11.59 -6.95
C ARG A 583 -23.97 10.39 -6.66
N VAL A 584 -24.54 9.36 -6.04
CA VAL A 584 -23.90 8.04 -6.03
C VAL A 584 -23.97 7.47 -7.45
N PRO A 585 -22.87 6.95 -8.01
CA PRO A 585 -22.93 6.24 -9.28
C PRO A 585 -23.94 5.09 -9.20
N SER A 586 -24.85 5.00 -10.17
CA SER A 586 -25.70 3.83 -10.27
C SER A 586 -24.86 2.59 -10.58
N LEU A 587 -25.43 1.41 -10.45
CA LEU A 587 -24.72 0.20 -10.81
C LEU A 587 -24.38 0.11 -12.29
N LEU A 588 -25.24 0.63 -13.15
CA LEU A 588 -24.90 0.72 -14.56
C LEU A 588 -23.74 1.68 -14.79
N ASP A 589 -23.65 2.79 -14.05
CA ASP A 589 -22.47 3.68 -14.10
C ASP A 589 -21.21 2.96 -13.60
N ALA A 590 -21.31 2.18 -12.51
CA ALA A 590 -20.19 1.43 -11.93
C ALA A 590 -19.62 0.38 -12.90
N VAL A 591 -20.47 -0.46 -13.49
CA VAL A 591 -20.02 -1.46 -14.46
C VAL A 591 -19.51 -0.78 -15.75
N THR A 592 -20.16 0.29 -16.21
CA THR A 592 -19.66 1.08 -17.36
C THR A 592 -18.29 1.69 -17.06
N TYR A 593 -18.07 2.14 -15.83
CA TYR A 593 -16.79 2.69 -15.38
C TYR A 593 -15.66 1.65 -15.44
N TRP A 594 -15.92 0.38 -15.09
CA TRP A 594 -14.93 -0.69 -15.28
C TRP A 594 -14.53 -0.84 -16.76
N TYR A 595 -15.50 -0.81 -17.68
CA TYR A 595 -15.22 -0.81 -19.12
C TYR A 595 -14.48 0.45 -19.58
N SER A 596 -14.75 1.62 -18.98
CA SER A 596 -14.03 2.87 -19.28
C SER A 596 -12.56 2.78 -18.88
N LEU A 597 -12.26 2.29 -17.67
CA LEU A 597 -10.88 2.08 -17.20
C LEU A 597 -10.15 1.09 -18.13
N ARG A 598 -10.79 -0.02 -18.49
CA ARG A 598 -10.22 -0.98 -19.45
C ARG A 598 -9.95 -0.34 -20.81
N ALA A 599 -10.86 0.50 -21.30
CA ALA A 599 -10.67 1.21 -22.57
C ALA A 599 -9.58 2.29 -22.51
N GLN A 600 -9.20 2.76 -21.32
CA GLN A 600 -8.04 3.62 -21.08
C GLN A 600 -6.71 2.83 -21.01
N GLY A 601 -6.78 1.50 -20.95
CA GLY A 601 -5.61 0.61 -20.90
C GLY A 601 -5.34 0.01 -19.51
N ASP A 602 -6.20 0.29 -18.54
CA ASP A 602 -6.12 -0.28 -17.20
C ASP A 602 -6.56 -1.75 -17.22
N LYS A 603 -5.72 -2.64 -16.70
CA LYS A 603 -6.04 -4.07 -16.63
C LYS A 603 -6.98 -4.39 -15.47
N LEU A 604 -6.98 -3.54 -14.44
CA LEU A 604 -7.66 -3.76 -13.17
C LEU A 604 -7.23 -5.08 -12.49
N ASP A 605 -5.93 -5.40 -12.51
CA ASP A 605 -5.35 -6.61 -11.93
C ASP A 605 -4.19 -6.31 -10.96
N ASP A 606 -4.22 -5.11 -10.36
CA ASP A 606 -3.21 -4.59 -9.42
C ASP A 606 -3.84 -4.08 -8.10
N SER A 607 -3.00 -3.70 -7.14
CA SER A 607 -3.43 -3.20 -5.83
C SER A 607 -4.37 -1.99 -5.89
N SER A 608 -4.25 -1.14 -6.92
CA SER A 608 -5.09 0.04 -7.09
C SER A 608 -6.51 -0.29 -7.56
N ALA A 609 -6.76 -1.48 -8.12
CA ALA A 609 -8.05 -1.91 -8.68
C ALA A 609 -9.21 -1.72 -7.69
N PHE A 610 -9.03 -2.13 -6.45
CA PHE A 610 -10.05 -1.99 -5.41
C PHE A 610 -10.34 -0.53 -5.09
N ASP A 611 -9.29 0.24 -4.81
CA ASP A 611 -9.39 1.63 -4.41
C ASP A 611 -10.06 2.48 -5.49
N LYS A 612 -9.78 2.20 -6.78
CA LYS A 612 -10.35 2.96 -7.89
C LYS A 612 -11.75 2.53 -8.32
N THR A 613 -12.22 1.33 -7.97
CA THR A 613 -13.50 0.81 -8.46
C THR A 613 -14.56 0.61 -7.39
N TYR A 614 -14.21 0.63 -6.10
CA TYR A 614 -15.19 0.39 -5.04
C TYR A 614 -16.26 1.49 -4.98
N ILE A 615 -17.52 1.08 -5.17
CA ILE A 615 -18.70 1.92 -5.08
C ILE A 615 -19.73 1.24 -4.18
N ARG A 616 -20.03 1.89 -3.07
CA ARG A 616 -21.17 1.57 -2.21
C ARG A 616 -22.40 2.30 -2.71
N HIS A 617 -23.48 1.56 -2.98
CA HIS A 617 -24.74 2.15 -3.47
C HIS A 617 -25.63 2.57 -2.29
N PHE A 618 -25.09 3.44 -1.43
CA PHE A 618 -25.68 3.81 -0.14
C PHE A 618 -26.96 4.67 -0.25
N ASP A 619 -27.23 5.21 -1.44
CA ASP A 619 -28.45 5.97 -1.75
C ASP A 619 -29.67 5.07 -2.01
N LEU A 620 -29.44 3.78 -2.27
CA LEU A 620 -30.51 2.80 -2.37
C LEU A 620 -31.08 2.47 -1.00
N GLU A 621 -32.40 2.21 -0.95
CA GLU A 621 -33.05 1.79 0.28
C GLU A 621 -32.44 0.47 0.78
N PRO A 622 -31.95 0.39 2.02
CA PRO A 622 -31.41 -0.84 2.57
C PRO A 622 -32.46 -1.96 2.58
N LYS A 623 -32.06 -3.16 2.17
CA LYS A 623 -32.93 -4.35 2.18
C LYS A 623 -32.47 -5.34 3.23
N THR A 624 -33.44 -5.93 3.93
CA THR A 624 -33.16 -6.97 4.94
C THR A 624 -32.93 -8.31 4.25
N VAL A 625 -31.73 -8.86 4.40
CA VAL A 625 -31.34 -10.19 3.94
C VAL A 625 -30.67 -10.92 5.10
N ASP A 626 -31.16 -12.09 5.47
CA ASP A 626 -30.63 -12.91 6.57
C ASP A 626 -30.42 -12.14 7.90
N ARG A 627 -31.38 -11.27 8.23
CA ARG A 627 -31.39 -10.38 9.42
C ARG A 627 -30.40 -9.21 9.37
N TRP A 628 -29.66 -9.04 8.27
CA TRP A 628 -28.77 -7.91 8.05
C TRP A 628 -29.43 -6.87 7.16
N SER A 629 -29.24 -5.59 7.49
CA SER A 629 -29.64 -4.48 6.63
C SER A 629 -28.52 -4.19 5.64
N LEU A 630 -28.77 -4.47 4.35
CA LEU A 630 -27.75 -4.45 3.31
C LEU A 630 -28.08 -3.44 2.22
N VAL A 631 -27.04 -2.85 1.64
CA VAL A 631 -27.07 -2.14 0.36
C VAL A 631 -26.07 -2.78 -0.59
N PRO A 632 -26.24 -2.66 -1.92
CA PRO A 632 -25.29 -3.24 -2.86
C PRO A 632 -23.95 -2.50 -2.83
N ASP A 633 -22.86 -3.21 -3.12
CA ASP A 633 -21.57 -2.63 -3.49
C ASP A 633 -21.00 -3.32 -4.72
N SER A 634 -20.18 -2.59 -5.47
CA SER A 634 -19.54 -3.10 -6.68
C SER A 634 -18.07 -2.67 -6.72
N TYR A 635 -17.19 -3.60 -7.08
CA TYR A 635 -15.75 -3.36 -7.20
C TYR A 635 -15.04 -4.45 -8.02
N VAL A 636 -13.80 -4.17 -8.42
CA VAL A 636 -12.80 -5.15 -8.84
C VAL A 636 -11.74 -5.21 -7.75
N ALA A 637 -11.47 -6.40 -7.21
CA ALA A 637 -10.49 -6.57 -6.13
C ALA A 637 -9.04 -6.40 -6.63
N TYR A 638 -8.08 -6.31 -5.70
CA TYR A 638 -6.65 -6.10 -5.98
C TYR A 638 -6.00 -7.19 -6.85
N ASP A 639 -6.62 -8.36 -6.94
CA ASP A 639 -6.20 -9.51 -7.75
C ASP A 639 -6.94 -9.59 -9.09
N GLY A 640 -7.69 -8.53 -9.41
CA GLY A 640 -8.52 -8.40 -10.61
C GLY A 640 -9.85 -9.11 -10.58
N TRP A 641 -10.31 -9.59 -9.41
CA TRP A 641 -11.58 -10.29 -9.29
C TRP A 641 -12.78 -9.32 -9.23
N PRO A 642 -13.68 -9.27 -10.23
CA PRO A 642 -14.87 -8.41 -10.19
C PRO A 642 -15.92 -8.97 -9.24
N ARG A 643 -16.59 -8.08 -8.51
CA ARG A 643 -17.60 -8.43 -7.52
C ARG A 643 -18.80 -7.48 -7.56
N LEU A 644 -19.98 -8.09 -7.62
CA LEU A 644 -21.26 -7.49 -7.28
C LEU A 644 -21.68 -8.07 -5.93
N ASN A 645 -21.56 -7.30 -4.86
CA ASN A 645 -21.53 -7.83 -3.51
C ASN A 645 -22.48 -7.08 -2.55
N ARG A 646 -22.44 -7.43 -1.25
CA ARG A 646 -23.23 -6.77 -0.22
C ARG A 646 -22.34 -5.88 0.65
N SER A 647 -22.87 -4.71 0.95
CA SER A 647 -22.38 -3.81 1.98
C SER A 647 -23.32 -3.79 3.17
N ARG A 648 -22.78 -3.81 4.40
CA ARG A 648 -23.59 -3.58 5.61
C ARG A 648 -23.96 -2.11 5.73
N ALA A 649 -25.26 -1.78 5.77
CA ALA A 649 -25.74 -0.40 5.85
C ALA A 649 -25.21 0.34 7.10
N ASP A 650 -24.93 -0.37 8.20
CA ASP A 650 -24.49 0.17 9.48
C ASP A 650 -22.97 0.17 9.73
N ARG A 651 -22.17 -0.55 8.93
CA ARG A 651 -20.74 -0.82 9.26
C ARG A 651 -19.72 -0.51 8.19
N GLU A 652 -20.14 -0.30 6.96
CA GLU A 652 -19.20 0.02 5.89
C GLU A 652 -19.14 1.51 5.61
N TYR A 653 -17.98 1.95 5.13
CA TYR A 653 -17.51 3.31 5.31
C TYR A 653 -17.07 3.99 4.02
N VAL A 654 -17.19 3.34 2.87
CA VAL A 654 -16.76 3.96 1.61
C VAL A 654 -17.92 4.77 0.99
N ALA A 655 -17.64 6.00 0.59
CA ALA A 655 -18.54 6.81 -0.22
C ALA A 655 -17.83 7.34 -1.48
N ARG A 656 -18.48 7.20 -2.63
CA ARG A 656 -18.01 7.76 -3.90
C ARG A 656 -19.13 8.56 -4.54
N LEU A 657 -18.84 9.82 -4.90
CA LEU A 657 -19.81 10.71 -5.54
C LEU A 657 -19.33 11.09 -6.94
N ALA A 658 -20.14 10.77 -7.94
CA ALA A 658 -19.98 11.32 -9.28
C ALA A 658 -20.62 12.70 -9.37
N VAL A 659 -20.08 13.52 -10.25
CA VAL A 659 -20.66 14.82 -10.65
C VAL A 659 -20.93 14.86 -12.15
N GLY A 660 -21.73 15.85 -12.57
CA GLY A 660 -21.97 16.17 -13.97
C GLY A 660 -23.24 15.58 -14.60
#